data_AF-A0A7J2WRQ7-F1
#
_entry.id   AF-A0A7J2WRQ7-F1
#
_cell.length_a   1.000
_cell.length_b   1.000
_cell.length_c   1.000
_cell.angle_alpha   90.00
_cell.angle_beta   90.00
_cell.angle_gamma   90.00
#
_symmetry.space_group_name_H-M   'P 1'
#
loop_
_entity.id
_entity.type
_entity.pdbx_description
1 polymer ?
#
loop_
_entity_poly.entity_id
_entity_poly.type
_entity_poly.pdbx_seq_one_letter_code
_entity_poly.pdbx_strand_id
1 'polypeptide(L)'
;MKRALLISALLIAILIFASHPLMEAQRKVSCVLVYYHSKPIPPEILKTHDWIIVDPDNPYVKPKSGRAKLIAYISVGEIEDYRSYFDEIKKYAIGYNPVWGSYVADVRNPEYRRFLLERVAKSIVERGFDGFLLDTLDSYKLVAKESEEKSFVDALVDFVVTLKKKYPDKLIVINRGFEIFDYVQQYVDGFLFEDLFRGLDEDLNYVLVSEEERSYYLDKLRYINEKVPVIIVDYVDPRDREEAIKVMKAILELGFVPYIADRELSEVGVNPCTSGLAPTEPKVLIYFDPRYGSNWIRSPEEYKEYLSSIFDEYNVNYEVVDADSLAKILSAGEKVILIPTSDVLPDTVWDGTGDSLIVRWLRRGGTIVWTGDWEFYYIGHKGWIERKAGIEEVPFGRRVTSDRAVQVRVTEAGRKYIPSLRGFESMRPFIAREMLIEAYGESGGAFDPAAMRVGDGTFIKVASSTDSLGFLYVAELVLNKFYGLGVKLSEEPRVTFCGIVYILPSKASSPKWQREYGDRIYFYVKENLSKYIKLIDEDLKIISSAGYNFVILLIPLDNDPQFLRNLELMDELARERGLGIFYAILPKEKYGREWDYLSKGSRVNSALLKFMNFLSDLKSTQGIAVWYGWKDRRFDPGEIREFYLSLPERIKRIYWVWLDEAYVVEAVRAGLPYDTPVVTELYDPLRLALYSRAFEKQIVVTGIWDAESSSSWSERMREKLGLGASGRIVGVWIFDDTNDGSGEKYRAYINGKLSSPMKLERIGDALIIPSFSVESEVDLEIVRKHFPNALISNGGIIVVGGPHSNRWSKIKWVSFTRDSMIVNGTEYKSVWGKTDHCLVKLSNGRVYVMGTHRFGTEACSMILPELGQLNYAIAQWMDKNGNGTVDRDEIKVLRSG
;
A
#
# COMPACT_ATOMS: atom_id res chain seq x y z
N MET A 1 37.89 -74.46 -19.69
CA MET A 1 38.73 -73.80 -18.65
C MET A 1 38.81 -72.27 -18.71
N LYS A 2 38.57 -71.57 -19.84
CA LYS A 2 38.68 -70.09 -19.91
C LYS A 2 37.42 -69.26 -19.57
N ARG A 3 36.24 -69.88 -19.35
CA ARG A 3 35.02 -69.18 -18.93
C ARG A 3 34.73 -69.22 -17.43
N ALA A 4 35.33 -70.16 -16.69
CA ALA A 4 35.16 -70.27 -15.25
C ALA A 4 36.05 -69.27 -14.47
N LEU A 5 37.25 -68.94 -14.96
CA LEU A 5 38.13 -67.97 -14.30
C LEU A 5 37.66 -66.50 -14.43
N LEU A 6 36.91 -66.14 -15.48
CA LEU A 6 36.42 -64.76 -15.63
C LEU A 6 35.26 -64.44 -14.69
N ILE A 7 34.43 -65.44 -14.35
CA ILE A 7 33.29 -65.25 -13.46
C ILE A 7 33.75 -65.16 -12.00
N SER A 8 34.78 -65.92 -11.61
CA SER A 8 35.38 -65.81 -10.26
C SER A 8 36.15 -64.50 -10.05
N ALA A 9 36.78 -63.93 -11.10
CA ALA A 9 37.45 -62.63 -11.00
C ALA A 9 36.45 -61.45 -10.89
N LEU A 10 35.27 -61.55 -11.53
CA LEU A 10 34.23 -60.53 -11.43
C LEU A 10 33.51 -60.56 -10.07
N LEU A 11 33.32 -61.73 -9.48
CA LEU A 11 32.70 -61.88 -8.15
C LEU A 11 33.62 -61.44 -7.00
N ILE A 12 34.94 -61.58 -7.13
CA ILE A 12 35.90 -61.09 -6.12
C ILE A 12 36.08 -59.56 -6.22
N ALA A 13 35.99 -58.96 -7.41
CA ALA A 13 35.98 -57.50 -7.56
C ALA A 13 34.69 -56.85 -7.01
N ILE A 14 33.56 -57.57 -7.04
CA ILE A 14 32.29 -57.10 -6.43
C ILE A 14 32.28 -57.31 -4.90
N LEU A 15 33.03 -58.29 -4.37
CA LEU A 15 33.13 -58.54 -2.93
C LEU A 15 34.20 -57.68 -2.21
N ILE A 16 35.17 -57.10 -2.93
CA ILE A 16 36.15 -56.15 -2.35
C ILE A 16 35.63 -54.69 -2.37
N PHE A 17 34.59 -54.38 -3.16
CA PHE A 17 33.87 -53.11 -3.08
C PHE A 17 32.64 -53.13 -2.15
N ALA A 18 32.32 -54.27 -1.53
CA ALA A 18 31.17 -54.44 -0.62
C ALA A 18 31.52 -54.45 0.88
N SER A 19 32.75 -54.06 1.22
CA SER A 19 33.23 -53.92 2.61
C SER A 19 33.93 -52.58 2.84
N HIS A 20 33.40 -51.52 2.25
CA HIS A 20 33.42 -50.22 2.90
C HIS A 20 32.00 -50.02 3.41
N PRO A 21 31.78 -49.72 4.71
CA PRO A 21 30.52 -49.09 5.07
C PRO A 21 30.36 -47.92 4.11
N LEU A 22 29.17 -47.75 3.54
CA LEU A 22 28.72 -46.43 3.14
C LEU A 22 28.80 -45.54 4.40
N MET A 23 29.99 -45.00 4.69
CA MET A 23 30.11 -43.66 5.22
C MET A 23 29.64 -42.78 4.08
N GLU A 24 28.32 -42.67 3.96
CA GLU A 24 27.71 -41.47 3.42
C GLU A 24 28.42 -40.33 4.17
N ALA A 25 29.23 -39.53 3.46
CA ALA A 25 29.93 -38.41 4.06
C ALA A 25 28.87 -37.50 4.65
N GLN A 26 28.62 -37.65 5.95
CA GLN A 26 27.61 -36.91 6.68
C GLN A 26 27.97 -35.45 6.50
N ARG A 27 27.15 -34.73 5.74
CA ARG A 27 27.45 -33.37 5.30
C ARG A 27 27.67 -32.52 6.56
N LYS A 28 28.89 -32.06 6.77
CA LYS A 28 29.26 -31.29 7.97
C LYS A 28 28.43 -29.99 7.97
N VAL A 29 27.66 -29.78 9.04
CA VAL A 29 26.87 -28.55 9.24
C VAL A 29 27.83 -27.36 9.24
N SER A 30 27.52 -26.35 8.43
CA SER A 30 28.42 -25.22 8.20
C SER A 30 27.71 -23.87 8.22
N CYS A 31 26.42 -23.84 7.88
CA CYS A 31 25.62 -22.62 7.88
C CYS A 31 24.38 -22.78 8.75
N VAL A 32 24.36 -22.03 9.85
CA VAL A 32 23.27 -22.00 10.83
C VAL A 32 22.76 -20.57 10.99
N LEU A 33 21.45 -20.45 11.19
CA LEU A 33 20.76 -19.20 11.52
C LEU A 33 19.88 -19.46 12.76
N VAL A 34 19.92 -18.55 13.74
CA VAL A 34 18.94 -18.47 14.83
C VAL A 34 18.09 -17.23 14.61
N TYR A 35 16.76 -17.38 14.56
CA TYR A 35 15.85 -16.32 14.16
C TYR A 35 14.51 -16.39 14.90
N TYR A 36 14.29 -15.52 15.88
CA TYR A 36 13.11 -15.54 16.75
C TYR A 36 12.10 -14.42 16.45
N HIS A 37 12.43 -13.51 15.56
CA HIS A 37 11.53 -12.41 15.23
C HIS A 37 10.39 -12.82 14.30
N SER A 38 9.27 -12.09 14.37
CA SER A 38 8.04 -12.32 13.61
C SER A 38 8.06 -11.69 12.21
N LYS A 39 9.17 -11.78 11.48
CA LYS A 39 9.26 -11.41 10.07
C LYS A 39 9.52 -12.65 9.19
N PRO A 40 9.20 -12.59 7.88
CA PRO A 40 9.52 -13.67 6.95
C PRO A 40 11.03 -13.86 6.80
N ILE A 41 11.49 -15.11 6.85
CA ILE A 41 12.86 -15.47 6.52
C ILE A 41 13.03 -15.34 4.99
N PRO A 42 14.06 -14.64 4.50
CA PRO A 42 14.27 -14.49 3.06
C PRO A 42 14.41 -15.85 2.34
N PRO A 43 13.77 -16.07 1.17
CA PRO A 43 13.74 -17.37 0.50
C PRO A 43 15.11 -17.95 0.12
N GLU A 44 16.10 -17.09 -0.09
CA GLU A 44 17.49 -17.48 -0.34
C GLU A 44 18.12 -18.17 0.88
N ILE A 45 17.85 -17.69 2.10
CA ILE A 45 18.33 -18.29 3.35
C ILE A 45 17.82 -19.71 3.48
N LEU A 46 16.52 -19.93 3.19
CA LEU A 46 15.88 -21.25 3.19
C LEU A 46 16.53 -22.25 2.20
N LYS A 47 17.27 -21.77 1.20
CA LYS A 47 17.96 -22.59 0.19
C LYS A 47 19.45 -22.79 0.48
N THR A 48 20.09 -21.83 1.14
CA THR A 48 21.54 -21.81 1.36
C THR A 48 21.97 -22.41 2.70
N HIS A 49 21.12 -22.35 3.73
CA HIS A 49 21.48 -22.80 5.08
C HIS A 49 21.29 -24.31 5.27
N ASP A 50 22.09 -24.88 6.17
CA ASP A 50 21.95 -26.27 6.58
C ASP A 50 20.83 -26.37 7.62
N TRP A 51 20.93 -25.61 8.72
CA TRP A 51 19.94 -25.56 9.79
C TRP A 51 19.46 -24.12 10.03
N ILE A 52 18.17 -23.98 10.32
CA ILE A 52 17.57 -22.72 10.73
C ILE A 52 16.73 -22.97 11.97
N ILE A 53 17.12 -22.33 13.07
CA ILE A 53 16.47 -22.43 14.37
C ILE A 53 15.50 -21.26 14.50
N VAL A 54 14.25 -21.55 14.86
CA VAL A 54 13.18 -20.55 14.92
C VAL A 54 12.26 -20.77 16.12
N ASP A 55 11.55 -19.72 16.51
CA ASP A 55 10.37 -19.88 17.35
C ASP A 55 9.25 -20.57 16.55
N PRO A 56 8.69 -21.70 17.03
CA PRO A 56 7.62 -22.39 16.32
C PRO A 56 6.36 -21.52 16.15
N ASP A 57 6.08 -20.56 17.02
CA ASP A 57 4.87 -19.72 16.96
C ASP A 57 4.99 -18.58 15.95
N ASN A 58 6.13 -18.42 15.26
CA ASN A 58 6.29 -17.47 14.17
C ASN A 58 5.34 -17.80 12.99
N PRO A 59 4.39 -16.91 12.63
CA PRO A 59 3.36 -17.19 11.62
C PRO A 59 3.91 -17.25 10.19
N TYR A 60 5.13 -16.74 9.96
CA TYR A 60 5.75 -16.69 8.63
C TYR A 60 6.60 -17.93 8.32
N VAL A 61 6.91 -18.74 9.32
CA VAL A 61 7.72 -19.95 9.12
C VAL A 61 6.83 -21.12 8.72
N LYS A 62 7.02 -21.59 7.48
CA LYS A 62 6.38 -22.79 6.96
C LYS A 62 7.41 -23.92 6.88
N PRO A 63 7.28 -25.00 7.68
CA PRO A 63 8.12 -26.18 7.52
C PRO A 63 8.10 -26.75 6.11
N LYS A 64 9.22 -27.33 5.67
CA LYS A 64 9.42 -27.86 4.31
C LYS A 64 9.35 -26.82 3.17
N SER A 65 9.60 -25.55 3.47
CA SER A 65 9.60 -24.43 2.49
C SER A 65 10.91 -24.29 1.70
N GLY A 66 11.95 -25.05 2.04
CA GLY A 66 13.26 -24.96 1.40
C GLY A 66 14.11 -26.21 1.62
N ARG A 67 15.42 -26.05 1.42
CA ARG A 67 16.41 -27.11 1.64
C ARG A 67 16.87 -27.20 3.10
N ALA A 68 16.88 -26.06 3.81
CA ALA A 68 17.30 -25.99 5.20
C ALA A 68 16.41 -26.86 6.11
N LYS A 69 17.01 -27.45 7.13
CA LYS A 69 16.31 -28.14 8.22
C LYS A 69 15.78 -27.10 9.19
N LEU A 70 14.47 -27.06 9.41
CA LEU A 70 13.87 -26.13 10.37
C LEU A 70 13.77 -26.78 11.75
N ILE A 71 14.46 -26.18 12.71
CA ILE A 71 14.57 -26.64 14.10
C ILE A 71 13.74 -25.70 14.98
N ALA A 72 12.79 -26.24 15.72
CA ALA A 72 11.92 -25.44 16.57
C ALA A 72 12.51 -25.26 17.97
N TYR A 73 12.51 -24.03 18.46
CA TYR A 73 12.87 -23.69 19.83
C TYR A 73 11.87 -24.27 20.85
N ILE A 74 12.41 -24.81 21.95
CA ILE A 74 11.68 -25.19 23.16
C ILE A 74 12.52 -24.79 24.38
N SER A 75 12.04 -23.84 25.16
CA SER A 75 12.54 -23.65 26.53
C SER A 75 12.13 -24.83 27.40
N VAL A 76 13.10 -25.61 27.89
CA VAL A 76 12.82 -26.81 28.71
C VAL A 76 12.84 -26.46 30.20
N GLY A 77 13.83 -25.70 30.65
CA GLY A 77 14.01 -25.35 32.06
C GLY A 77 13.30 -24.08 32.49
N GLU A 78 12.70 -23.32 31.57
CA GLU A 78 11.94 -22.10 31.88
C GLU A 78 10.56 -22.06 31.21
N ILE A 79 9.63 -21.36 31.84
CA ILE A 79 8.25 -21.13 31.39
C ILE A 79 8.12 -19.66 30.97
N GLU A 80 7.80 -19.46 29.71
CA GLU A 80 7.66 -18.15 29.06
C GLU A 80 6.20 -17.68 29.10
N ASP A 81 5.97 -16.40 29.45
CA ASP A 81 4.63 -15.86 29.69
C ASP A 81 3.80 -15.59 28.42
N TYR A 82 4.47 -15.39 27.28
CA TYR A 82 3.84 -15.16 25.99
C TYR A 82 3.32 -16.44 25.31
N ARG A 83 3.66 -17.62 25.82
CA ARG A 83 3.19 -18.89 25.24
C ARG A 83 1.70 -19.07 25.48
N SER A 84 0.99 -19.56 24.47
CA SER A 84 -0.47 -19.76 24.54
C SER A 84 -0.92 -20.73 25.65
N TYR A 85 0.01 -21.51 26.21
CA TYR A 85 -0.21 -22.50 27.24
C TYR A 85 0.36 -22.11 28.62
N PHE A 86 0.82 -20.86 28.78
CA PHE A 86 1.46 -20.36 29.99
C PHE A 86 0.66 -20.66 31.27
N ASP A 87 -0.62 -20.27 31.31
CA ASP A 87 -1.49 -20.43 32.48
C ASP A 87 -1.63 -21.88 32.94
N GLU A 88 -1.50 -22.85 32.03
CA GLU A 88 -1.63 -24.28 32.33
C GLU A 88 -0.41 -24.85 33.06
N ILE A 89 0.78 -24.31 32.73
CA ILE A 89 2.07 -24.84 33.20
C ILE A 89 2.75 -23.96 34.23
N LYS A 90 2.32 -22.71 34.44
CA LYS A 90 2.88 -21.79 35.45
C LYS A 90 2.96 -22.42 36.85
N LYS A 91 2.04 -23.31 37.20
CA LYS A 91 2.01 -24.05 38.46
C LYS A 91 3.26 -24.93 38.73
N TYR A 92 4.07 -25.19 37.71
CA TYR A 92 5.34 -25.94 37.83
C TYR A 92 6.56 -25.04 38.06
N ALA A 93 6.37 -23.72 38.18
CA ALA A 93 7.45 -22.78 38.46
C ALA A 93 8.01 -22.94 39.89
N ILE A 94 9.33 -22.95 40.00
CA ILE A 94 10.11 -23.00 41.26
C ILE A 94 11.03 -21.78 41.44
N GLY A 95 11.04 -20.87 40.48
CA GLY A 95 11.87 -19.67 40.48
C GLY A 95 11.43 -18.64 39.44
N TYR A 96 12.16 -17.54 39.39
CA TYR A 96 11.99 -16.49 38.38
C TYR A 96 13.37 -16.03 37.90
N ASN A 97 13.52 -15.90 36.60
CA ASN A 97 14.71 -15.36 35.96
C ASN A 97 14.43 -13.91 35.52
N PRO A 98 14.98 -12.90 36.22
CA PRO A 98 14.67 -11.51 35.94
C PRO A 98 15.29 -11.01 34.63
N VAL A 99 16.37 -11.64 34.14
CA VAL A 99 17.06 -11.23 32.91
C VAL A 99 16.15 -11.44 31.69
N TRP A 100 15.46 -12.59 31.63
CA TRP A 100 14.62 -12.98 30.49
C TRP A 100 13.10 -12.85 30.75
N GLY A 101 12.70 -12.43 31.94
CA GLY A 101 11.28 -12.28 32.28
C GLY A 101 10.52 -13.61 32.38
N SER A 102 11.21 -14.73 32.62
CA SER A 102 10.68 -16.09 32.57
C SER A 102 10.67 -16.77 33.94
N TYR A 103 9.93 -17.88 34.08
CA TYR A 103 9.85 -18.65 35.34
C TYR A 103 10.66 -19.94 35.26
N VAL A 104 11.56 -20.19 36.21
CA VAL A 104 12.32 -21.45 36.28
C VAL A 104 11.38 -22.61 36.59
N ALA A 105 11.38 -23.64 35.75
CA ALA A 105 10.49 -24.80 35.82
C ALA A 105 11.07 -25.96 36.64
N ASP A 106 10.23 -26.66 37.39
CA ASP A 106 10.63 -27.93 38.02
C ASP A 106 10.59 -29.08 37.01
N VAL A 107 11.68 -29.24 36.26
CA VAL A 107 11.85 -30.34 35.28
C VAL A 107 11.79 -31.73 35.93
N ARG A 108 11.94 -31.85 37.26
CA ARG A 108 11.80 -33.13 37.98
C ARG A 108 10.34 -33.58 38.03
N ASN A 109 9.39 -32.66 37.85
CA ASN A 109 7.97 -32.98 37.81
C ASN A 109 7.61 -33.77 36.52
N PRO A 110 7.16 -35.03 36.63
CA PRO A 110 6.87 -35.85 35.46
C PRO A 110 5.68 -35.34 34.64
N GLU A 111 4.73 -34.61 35.25
CA GLU A 111 3.61 -34.00 34.55
C GLU A 111 4.07 -32.87 33.62
N TYR A 112 5.02 -32.06 34.08
CA TYR A 112 5.61 -30.99 33.27
C TYR A 112 6.40 -31.56 32.10
N ARG A 113 7.26 -32.57 32.32
CA ARG A 113 7.97 -33.26 31.23
C ARG A 113 7.00 -33.89 30.23
N ARG A 114 5.92 -34.53 30.71
CA ARG A 114 4.89 -35.09 29.85
C ARG A 114 4.19 -34.01 29.02
N PHE A 115 3.90 -32.85 29.60
CA PHE A 115 3.33 -31.73 28.87
C PHE A 115 4.22 -31.29 27.70
N LEU A 116 5.52 -31.10 27.95
CA LEU A 116 6.49 -30.74 26.91
C LEU A 116 6.56 -31.80 25.80
N LEU A 117 6.59 -33.09 26.17
CA LEU A 117 6.65 -34.19 25.20
C LEU A 117 5.36 -34.36 24.38
N GLU A 118 4.20 -34.29 25.02
CA GLU A 118 2.93 -34.72 24.41
C GLU A 118 2.12 -33.60 23.79
N ARG A 119 2.40 -32.35 24.16
CA ARG A 119 1.73 -31.18 23.59
C ARG A 119 2.69 -30.34 22.76
N VAL A 120 3.79 -29.87 23.34
CA VAL A 120 4.72 -28.95 22.67
C VAL A 120 5.47 -29.66 21.54
N ALA A 121 6.24 -30.70 21.88
CA ALA A 121 7.01 -31.45 20.88
C ALA A 121 6.10 -32.14 19.84
N LYS A 122 4.95 -32.67 20.27
CA LYS A 122 3.95 -33.25 19.35
C LYS A 122 3.46 -32.22 18.32
N SER A 123 3.07 -31.02 18.76
CA SER A 123 2.60 -29.95 17.88
C SER A 123 3.67 -29.55 16.85
N ILE A 124 4.92 -29.41 17.30
CA ILE A 124 6.07 -29.11 16.42
C ILE A 124 6.23 -30.21 15.34
N VAL A 125 6.14 -31.48 15.73
CA VAL A 125 6.27 -32.60 14.80
C VAL A 125 5.10 -32.64 13.80
N GLU A 126 3.87 -32.43 14.26
CA GLU A 126 2.66 -32.42 13.42
C GLU A 126 2.69 -31.26 12.41
N ARG A 127 3.28 -30.13 12.77
CA ARG A 127 3.51 -28.99 11.87
C ARG A 127 4.64 -29.22 10.86
N GLY A 128 5.44 -30.27 11.04
CA GLY A 128 6.41 -30.74 10.05
C GLY A 128 7.84 -30.22 10.21
N PHE A 129 8.19 -29.66 11.37
CA PHE A 129 9.57 -29.28 11.69
C PHE A 129 10.52 -30.49 11.67
N ASP A 130 11.80 -30.25 11.38
CA ASP A 130 12.83 -31.28 11.26
C ASP A 130 13.49 -31.63 12.62
N GLY A 131 13.39 -30.76 13.63
CA GLY A 131 14.01 -31.00 14.93
C GLY A 131 13.62 -30.02 16.02
N PHE A 132 14.31 -30.14 17.15
CA PHE A 132 14.12 -29.34 18.36
C PHE A 132 15.44 -28.71 18.79
N LEU A 133 15.41 -27.43 19.17
CA LEU A 133 16.45 -26.81 20.01
C LEU A 133 15.91 -26.80 21.44
N LEU A 134 16.60 -27.49 22.34
CA LEU A 134 16.25 -27.56 23.76
C LEU A 134 17.08 -26.55 24.52
N ASP A 135 16.42 -25.54 25.05
CA ASP A 135 17.05 -24.42 25.73
C ASP A 135 16.83 -24.45 27.25
N THR A 136 17.53 -23.56 27.96
CA THR A 136 17.40 -23.32 29.42
C THR A 136 17.69 -24.56 30.28
N LEU A 137 18.53 -25.47 29.79
CA LEU A 137 18.85 -26.74 30.47
C LEU A 137 19.66 -26.56 31.76
N ASP A 138 20.27 -25.40 31.95
CA ASP A 138 21.06 -25.01 33.13
C ASP A 138 20.31 -24.04 34.07
N SER A 139 19.10 -23.56 33.73
CA SER A 139 18.34 -22.58 34.52
C SER A 139 17.96 -23.07 35.93
N TYR A 140 17.92 -24.39 36.17
CA TYR A 140 17.69 -24.93 37.52
C TYR A 140 18.76 -24.45 38.52
N LYS A 141 19.97 -24.12 38.06
CA LYS A 141 21.06 -23.64 38.91
C LYS A 141 20.77 -22.29 39.56
N LEU A 142 19.82 -21.52 39.04
CA LEU A 142 19.37 -20.26 39.64
C LEU A 142 18.65 -20.48 41.00
N VAL A 143 18.11 -21.68 41.23
CA VAL A 143 17.26 -21.96 42.41
C VAL A 143 17.62 -23.23 43.17
N ALA A 144 18.27 -24.20 42.52
CA ALA A 144 18.56 -25.50 43.11
C ALA A 144 19.72 -25.42 44.12
N LYS A 145 19.60 -26.18 45.20
CA LYS A 145 20.75 -26.45 46.08
C LYS A 145 21.66 -27.50 45.42
N GLU A 146 22.94 -27.47 45.74
CA GLU A 146 23.93 -28.45 45.25
C GLU A 146 23.49 -29.91 45.49
N SER A 147 22.84 -30.19 46.64
CA SER A 147 22.29 -31.52 46.95
C SER A 147 21.17 -32.00 46.02
N GLU A 148 20.52 -31.09 45.28
CA GLU A 148 19.41 -31.38 44.38
C GLU A 148 19.83 -31.49 42.91
N GLU A 149 21.04 -31.03 42.56
CA GLU A 149 21.52 -30.95 41.18
C GLU A 149 21.39 -32.28 40.43
N LYS A 150 21.79 -33.38 41.07
CA LYS A 150 21.68 -34.72 40.47
C LYS A 150 20.25 -35.05 40.04
N SER A 151 19.23 -34.65 40.82
CA SER A 151 17.83 -34.93 40.47
C SER A 151 17.35 -34.14 39.26
N PHE A 152 17.84 -32.92 39.06
CA PHE A 152 17.57 -32.12 37.87
C PHE A 152 18.26 -32.71 36.64
N VAL A 153 19.55 -33.04 36.77
CA VAL A 153 20.34 -33.71 35.73
C VAL A 153 19.67 -35.01 35.29
N ASP A 154 19.32 -35.90 36.23
CA ASP A 154 18.65 -37.17 35.93
C ASP A 154 17.30 -36.95 35.19
N ALA A 155 16.53 -35.93 35.58
CA ALA A 155 15.26 -35.61 34.94
C ALA A 155 15.40 -35.02 33.53
N LEU A 156 16.43 -34.19 33.30
CA LEU A 156 16.75 -33.64 31.98
C LEU A 156 17.29 -34.73 31.04
N VAL A 157 18.15 -35.62 31.54
CA VAL A 157 18.60 -36.80 30.80
C VAL A 157 17.41 -37.67 30.40
N ASP A 158 16.52 -37.99 31.35
CA ASP A 158 15.28 -38.73 31.08
C ASP A 158 14.42 -38.04 30.01
N PHE A 159 14.29 -36.72 30.05
CA PHE A 159 13.57 -35.94 29.05
C PHE A 159 14.16 -36.09 27.65
N VAL A 160 15.46 -35.83 27.48
CA VAL A 160 16.13 -35.88 26.17
C VAL A 160 16.09 -37.29 25.58
N VAL A 161 16.38 -38.30 26.40
CA VAL A 161 16.33 -39.71 25.99
C VAL A 161 14.91 -40.10 25.56
N THR A 162 13.90 -39.70 26.33
CA THR A 162 12.49 -40.00 26.02
C THR A 162 12.03 -39.26 24.77
N LEU A 163 12.43 -38.01 24.59
CA LEU A 163 12.13 -37.21 23.40
C LEU A 163 12.70 -37.87 22.14
N LYS A 164 13.99 -38.25 22.15
CA LYS A 164 14.62 -38.92 21.00
C LYS A 164 13.98 -40.28 20.71
N LYS A 165 13.66 -41.07 21.73
CA LYS A 165 12.96 -42.35 21.54
C LYS A 165 11.57 -42.19 20.94
N LYS A 166 10.84 -41.14 21.33
CA LYS A 166 9.49 -40.85 20.82
C LYS A 166 9.52 -40.30 19.39
N TYR A 167 10.54 -39.51 19.06
CA TYR A 167 10.72 -38.87 17.76
C TYR A 167 12.11 -39.18 17.17
N PRO A 168 12.38 -40.43 16.77
CA PRO A 168 13.73 -40.89 16.40
C PRO A 168 14.32 -40.20 15.17
N ASP A 169 13.47 -39.77 14.24
CA ASP A 169 13.88 -39.11 12.99
C ASP A 169 14.12 -37.59 13.12
N LYS A 170 13.92 -37.03 14.32
CA LYS A 170 14.05 -35.59 14.57
C LYS A 170 15.45 -35.25 15.07
N LEU A 171 15.96 -34.11 14.60
CA LEU A 171 17.20 -33.54 15.13
C LEU A 171 16.96 -33.03 16.56
N ILE A 172 17.93 -33.20 17.44
CA ILE A 172 17.94 -32.57 18.77
C ILE A 172 19.23 -31.76 18.91
N VAL A 173 19.10 -30.45 19.01
CA VAL A 173 20.18 -29.56 19.41
C VAL A 173 19.91 -29.15 20.86
N ILE A 174 20.94 -29.16 21.71
CA ILE A 174 20.83 -28.65 23.08
C ILE A 174 21.60 -27.35 23.19
N ASN A 175 21.03 -26.32 23.82
CA ASN A 175 21.76 -25.12 24.21
C ASN A 175 22.36 -25.32 25.59
N ARG A 176 23.69 -25.23 25.70
CA ARG A 176 24.45 -25.55 26.92
C ARG A 176 24.08 -26.96 27.44
N GLY A 177 23.85 -27.11 28.74
CA GLY A 177 23.58 -28.41 29.35
C GLY A 177 24.81 -29.32 29.44
N PHE A 178 25.98 -28.74 29.80
CA PHE A 178 27.22 -29.49 29.96
C PHE A 178 27.08 -30.68 30.92
N GLU A 179 26.24 -30.55 31.95
CA GLU A 179 26.02 -31.55 33.00
C GLU A 179 25.29 -32.80 32.48
N ILE A 180 24.52 -32.66 31.40
CA ILE A 180 23.77 -33.77 30.82
C ILE A 180 24.45 -34.37 29.58
N PHE A 181 25.38 -33.64 28.96
CA PHE A 181 25.91 -33.96 27.63
C PHE A 181 26.46 -35.39 27.53
N ASP A 182 27.31 -35.82 28.47
CA ASP A 182 27.93 -37.14 28.42
C ASP A 182 26.91 -38.30 28.44
N TYR A 183 25.76 -38.08 29.09
CA TYR A 183 24.67 -39.05 29.17
C TYR A 183 23.80 -39.06 27.91
N VAL A 184 23.72 -37.93 27.20
CA VAL A 184 22.80 -37.73 26.06
C VAL A 184 23.49 -37.60 24.70
N GLN A 185 24.83 -37.59 24.63
CA GLN A 185 25.61 -37.34 23.40
C GLN A 185 25.21 -38.23 22.20
N GLN A 186 24.72 -39.45 22.45
CA GLN A 186 24.25 -40.38 21.41
C GLN A 186 22.82 -40.10 20.89
N TYR A 187 22.09 -39.19 21.55
CA TYR A 187 20.71 -38.83 21.24
C TYR A 187 20.58 -37.41 20.69
N VAL A 188 21.63 -36.60 20.77
CA VAL A 188 21.67 -35.23 20.26
C VAL A 188 22.47 -35.15 18.97
N ASP A 189 22.11 -34.21 18.12
CA ASP A 189 22.67 -34.01 16.78
C ASP A 189 23.56 -32.76 16.71
N GLY A 190 23.44 -31.85 17.69
CA GLY A 190 24.26 -30.63 17.80
C GLY A 190 24.26 -30.04 19.21
N PHE A 191 25.19 -29.13 19.45
CA PHE A 191 25.33 -28.41 20.71
C PHE A 191 25.45 -26.91 20.43
N LEU A 192 24.60 -26.08 21.02
CA LEU A 192 24.64 -24.62 20.89
C LEU A 192 25.26 -24.02 22.16
N PHE A 193 26.06 -22.98 21.99
CA PHE A 193 26.68 -22.25 23.09
C PHE A 193 26.69 -20.74 22.84
N GLU A 194 26.35 -20.01 23.89
CA GLU A 194 26.23 -18.55 24.00
C GLU A 194 26.92 -18.14 25.31
N ASP A 195 28.00 -17.35 25.34
CA ASP A 195 28.73 -16.66 24.25
C ASP A 195 30.24 -16.95 24.35
N LEU A 196 31.01 -16.85 23.26
CA LEU A 196 32.44 -17.22 23.24
C LEU A 196 33.43 -16.05 23.09
N PHE A 197 33.23 -15.13 22.15
CA PHE A 197 34.08 -13.95 21.97
C PHE A 197 33.37 -12.65 22.31
N ARG A 198 32.13 -12.51 21.84
CA ARG A 198 31.28 -11.33 22.02
C ARG A 198 29.92 -11.78 22.54
N GLY A 199 29.48 -11.16 23.63
CA GLY A 199 28.29 -11.56 24.34
C GLY A 199 27.46 -10.38 24.82
N LEU A 200 26.50 -10.69 25.68
CA LEU A 200 25.65 -9.71 26.35
C LEU A 200 25.89 -9.73 27.87
N ASP A 201 25.96 -8.56 28.50
CA ASP A 201 25.95 -8.46 29.97
C ASP A 201 24.52 -8.54 30.55
N GLU A 202 24.40 -8.43 31.88
CA GLU A 202 23.11 -8.49 32.59
C GLU A 202 22.12 -7.38 32.18
N ASP A 203 22.64 -6.27 31.63
CA ASP A 203 21.87 -5.14 31.10
C ASP A 203 21.67 -5.22 29.57
N LEU A 204 22.03 -6.36 28.95
CA LEU A 204 21.95 -6.64 27.51
C LEU A 204 22.82 -5.69 26.64
N ASN A 205 23.95 -5.22 27.16
CA ASN A 205 24.95 -4.49 26.39
C ASN A 205 25.93 -5.45 25.71
N TYR A 206 26.38 -5.10 24.50
CA TYR A 206 27.40 -5.86 23.79
C TYR A 206 28.76 -5.76 24.50
N VAL A 207 29.30 -6.88 24.95
CA VAL A 207 30.55 -6.96 25.71
C VAL A 207 31.53 -7.96 25.09
N LEU A 208 32.81 -7.83 25.45
CA LEU A 208 33.82 -8.82 25.12
C LEU A 208 33.85 -9.90 26.20
N VAL A 209 33.78 -11.17 25.82
CA VAL A 209 33.98 -12.29 26.75
C VAL A 209 35.45 -12.32 27.18
N SER A 210 35.69 -12.41 28.49
CA SER A 210 37.04 -12.41 29.05
C SER A 210 37.87 -13.60 28.56
N GLU A 211 39.20 -13.47 28.51
CA GLU A 211 40.08 -14.56 28.07
C GLU A 211 40.01 -15.78 29.01
N GLU A 212 39.84 -15.53 30.31
CA GLU A 212 39.71 -16.57 31.34
C GLU A 212 38.45 -17.40 31.13
N GLU A 213 37.30 -16.73 30.96
CA GLU A 213 36.01 -17.39 30.71
C GLU A 213 36.00 -18.12 29.36
N ARG A 214 36.50 -17.46 28.30
CA ARG A 214 36.63 -18.07 26.98
C ARG A 214 37.46 -19.35 27.06
N SER A 215 38.63 -19.30 27.69
CA SER A 215 39.52 -20.46 27.80
C SER A 215 38.89 -21.61 28.57
N TYR A 216 38.15 -21.30 29.64
CA TYR A 216 37.42 -22.30 30.44
C TYR A 216 36.40 -23.10 29.61
N TYR A 217 35.62 -22.42 28.76
CA TYR A 217 34.63 -23.09 27.92
C TYR A 217 35.25 -23.77 26.70
N LEU A 218 36.34 -23.22 26.15
CA LEU A 218 36.93 -23.71 24.91
C LEU A 218 37.39 -25.16 25.01
N ASP A 219 37.91 -25.60 26.16
CA ASP A 219 38.30 -26.99 26.39
C ASP A 219 37.08 -27.94 26.39
N LYS A 220 35.98 -27.53 27.03
CA LYS A 220 34.72 -28.29 27.03
C LYS A 220 34.10 -28.37 25.64
N LEU A 221 34.06 -27.24 24.93
CA LEU A 221 33.50 -27.14 23.59
C LEU A 221 34.30 -27.97 22.59
N ARG A 222 35.64 -28.03 22.71
CA ARG A 222 36.47 -28.92 21.89
C ARG A 222 36.11 -30.38 22.09
N TYR A 223 35.97 -30.82 23.35
CA TYR A 223 35.55 -32.19 23.67
C TYR A 223 34.17 -32.52 23.06
N ILE A 224 33.21 -31.62 23.18
CA ILE A 224 31.87 -31.78 22.60
C ILE A 224 31.93 -31.83 21.06
N ASN A 225 32.74 -30.97 20.44
CA ASN A 225 32.88 -30.87 18.98
C ASN A 225 33.50 -32.12 18.33
N GLU A 226 34.15 -32.99 19.12
CA GLU A 226 34.57 -34.33 18.67
C GLU A 226 33.39 -35.29 18.46
N LYS A 227 32.23 -34.99 19.05
CA LYS A 227 31.05 -35.88 19.05
C LYS A 227 29.92 -35.34 18.17
N VAL A 228 29.62 -34.05 18.31
CA VAL A 228 28.54 -33.36 17.58
C VAL A 228 28.99 -31.96 17.19
N PRO A 229 28.48 -31.37 16.09
CA PRO A 229 28.81 -29.99 15.72
C PRO A 229 28.44 -29.02 16.84
N VAL A 230 29.42 -28.19 17.23
CA VAL A 230 29.21 -27.07 18.15
C VAL A 230 28.89 -25.81 17.36
N ILE A 231 27.74 -25.23 17.66
CA ILE A 231 27.25 -23.95 17.13
C ILE A 231 27.54 -22.88 18.16
N ILE A 232 28.30 -21.86 17.78
CA ILE A 232 28.57 -20.70 18.62
C ILE A 232 27.68 -19.56 18.12
N VAL A 233 26.84 -19.06 19.02
CA VAL A 233 26.10 -17.82 18.80
C VAL A 233 26.78 -16.73 19.62
N ASP A 234 27.22 -15.68 18.94
CA ASP A 234 27.91 -14.52 19.54
C ASP A 234 27.17 -13.25 19.12
N TYR A 235 27.21 -12.23 19.98
CA TYR A 235 26.40 -11.02 19.82
C TYR A 235 27.25 -9.80 19.46
N VAL A 236 27.02 -9.23 18.27
CA VAL A 236 27.69 -8.02 17.81
C VAL A 236 26.63 -7.03 17.33
N ASP A 237 26.85 -5.74 17.57
CA ASP A 237 25.99 -4.70 17.04
C ASP A 237 25.87 -4.84 15.51
N PRO A 238 24.65 -4.89 14.93
CA PRO A 238 24.47 -5.04 13.48
C PRO A 238 25.19 -4.00 12.63
N ARG A 239 25.47 -2.82 13.21
CA ARG A 239 26.22 -1.74 12.56
C ARG A 239 27.71 -2.08 12.36
N ASP A 240 28.24 -3.00 13.17
CA ASP A 240 29.66 -3.39 13.19
C ASP A 240 29.91 -4.70 12.44
N ARG A 241 29.41 -4.80 11.20
CA ARG A 241 29.52 -6.01 10.37
C ARG A 241 30.96 -6.50 10.18
N GLU A 242 31.94 -5.62 10.08
CA GLU A 242 33.36 -6.01 9.96
C GLU A 242 33.83 -6.79 11.19
N GLU A 243 33.42 -6.34 12.39
CA GLU A 243 33.70 -7.04 13.64
C GLU A 243 32.95 -8.37 13.67
N ALA A 244 31.69 -8.42 13.24
CA ALA A 244 30.95 -9.67 13.13
C ALA A 244 31.65 -10.69 12.18
N ILE A 245 32.16 -10.24 11.03
CA ILE A 245 32.94 -11.10 10.12
C ILE A 245 34.25 -11.56 10.77
N LYS A 246 34.91 -10.71 11.55
CA LYS A 246 36.14 -11.05 12.27
C LYS A 246 35.88 -12.11 13.35
N VAL A 247 34.82 -11.94 14.16
CA VAL A 247 34.41 -12.90 15.19
C VAL A 247 34.00 -14.23 14.55
N MET A 248 33.20 -14.18 13.48
CA MET A 248 32.83 -15.37 12.71
C MET A 248 34.06 -16.14 12.22
N LYS A 249 35.08 -15.46 11.68
CA LYS A 249 36.33 -16.10 11.25
C LYS A 249 37.10 -16.72 12.41
N ALA A 250 37.19 -16.02 13.55
CA ALA A 250 37.86 -16.56 14.74
C ALA A 250 37.19 -17.84 15.25
N ILE A 251 35.86 -17.91 15.23
CA ILE A 251 35.10 -19.12 15.60
C ILE A 251 35.34 -20.25 14.58
N LEU A 252 35.38 -19.94 13.27
CA LEU A 252 35.68 -20.94 12.23
C LEU A 252 37.08 -21.54 12.39
N GLU A 253 38.07 -20.72 12.74
CA GLU A 253 39.45 -21.16 12.97
C GLU A 253 39.55 -22.15 14.15
N LEU A 254 38.64 -22.05 15.12
CA LEU A 254 38.53 -23.01 16.23
C LEU A 254 37.80 -24.30 15.84
N GLY A 255 37.25 -24.39 14.63
CA GLY A 255 36.57 -25.57 14.11
C GLY A 255 35.09 -25.69 14.51
N PHE A 256 34.50 -24.61 15.02
CA PHE A 256 33.08 -24.52 15.38
C PHE A 256 32.24 -23.90 14.25
N VAL A 257 30.91 -23.97 14.36
CA VAL A 257 29.95 -23.38 13.42
C VAL A 257 29.49 -22.01 13.95
N PRO A 258 29.87 -20.87 13.33
CA PRO A 258 29.50 -19.56 13.84
C PRO A 258 28.12 -19.09 13.36
N TYR A 259 27.44 -18.36 14.22
CA TYR A 259 26.37 -17.44 13.87
C TYR A 259 26.49 -16.17 14.71
N ILE A 260 26.76 -15.02 14.09
CA ILE A 260 26.89 -13.74 14.80
C ILE A 260 25.60 -12.98 14.66
N ALA A 261 24.92 -12.72 15.78
CA ALA A 261 23.56 -12.20 15.81
C ALA A 261 23.48 -10.79 16.42
N ASP A 262 22.35 -10.14 16.20
CA ASP A 262 21.88 -9.02 17.02
C ASP A 262 21.30 -9.53 18.34
N ARG A 263 21.22 -8.67 19.36
CA ARG A 263 20.73 -9.04 20.71
C ARG A 263 19.33 -9.67 20.72
N GLU A 264 18.47 -9.29 19.77
CA GLU A 264 17.06 -9.74 19.72
C GLU A 264 16.87 -10.98 18.84
N LEU A 265 17.94 -11.49 18.21
CA LEU A 265 17.88 -12.57 17.22
C LEU A 265 16.85 -12.25 16.11
N SER A 266 16.82 -10.99 15.70
CA SER A 266 15.75 -10.41 14.88
C SER A 266 16.14 -10.10 13.44
N GLU A 267 17.44 -10.07 13.18
CA GLU A 267 18.02 -9.84 11.86
C GLU A 267 18.72 -11.09 11.31
N VAL A 268 18.99 -11.10 10.01
CA VAL A 268 19.83 -12.14 9.41
C VAL A 268 21.29 -11.82 9.73
N GLY A 269 21.81 -12.48 10.75
CA GLY A 269 23.19 -12.31 11.23
C GLY A 269 24.28 -12.79 10.28
N VAL A 270 25.53 -12.76 10.75
CA VAL A 270 26.74 -13.14 9.97
C VAL A 270 27.13 -14.59 10.22
N ASN A 271 27.19 -15.37 9.15
CA ASN A 271 27.68 -16.75 9.13
C ASN A 271 28.39 -17.03 7.78
N PRO A 272 28.95 -18.23 7.52
CA PRO A 272 29.69 -18.48 6.29
C PRO A 272 28.85 -18.27 5.01
N CYS A 273 27.54 -18.53 5.08
CA CYS A 273 26.60 -18.35 3.98
C CYS A 273 26.13 -16.90 3.80
N THR A 274 26.22 -16.06 4.84
CA THR A 274 25.83 -14.65 4.79
C THR A 274 27.02 -13.68 4.82
N SER A 275 28.25 -14.13 5.08
CA SER A 275 29.44 -13.25 5.20
C SER A 275 29.78 -12.47 3.92
N GLY A 276 29.52 -13.05 2.74
CA GLY A 276 29.64 -12.39 1.44
C GLY A 276 28.34 -11.73 0.94
N LEU A 277 27.23 -11.94 1.64
CA LEU A 277 25.96 -11.25 1.43
C LEU A 277 25.93 -10.08 2.40
N ALA A 278 26.19 -8.85 1.97
CA ALA A 278 25.92 -7.73 2.86
C ALA A 278 24.43 -7.76 3.26
N PRO A 279 24.05 -7.86 4.56
CA PRO A 279 22.78 -7.35 5.03
C PRO A 279 22.95 -5.83 5.02
N THR A 280 22.92 -5.30 3.82
CA THR A 280 22.59 -3.90 3.60
C THR A 280 21.33 -3.99 2.79
N GLU A 281 20.25 -3.41 3.30
CA GLU A 281 19.14 -3.04 2.45
C GLU A 281 19.68 -2.50 1.11
N PRO A 282 19.25 -3.05 -0.02
CA PRO A 282 19.89 -2.77 -1.29
C PRO A 282 19.78 -1.28 -1.61
N LYS A 283 20.92 -0.58 -1.70
CA LYS A 283 20.92 0.86 -1.97
C LYS A 283 20.32 1.15 -3.35
N VAL A 284 19.31 2.01 -3.38
CA VAL A 284 18.65 2.49 -4.61
C VAL A 284 19.23 3.85 -5.00
N LEU A 285 19.57 4.03 -6.27
CA LEU A 285 19.90 5.34 -6.84
C LEU A 285 18.76 5.80 -7.75
N ILE A 286 18.16 6.94 -7.43
CA ILE A 286 17.26 7.63 -8.35
C ILE A 286 18.11 8.61 -9.15
N TYR A 287 18.28 8.35 -10.45
CA TYR A 287 18.97 9.31 -11.33
C TYR A 287 17.98 10.37 -11.81
N PHE A 288 18.28 11.62 -11.48
CA PHE A 288 17.59 12.81 -11.97
C PHE A 288 18.58 13.97 -12.08
N ASP A 289 18.64 14.58 -13.26
CA ASP A 289 19.48 15.75 -13.49
C ASP A 289 18.78 16.71 -14.48
N PRO A 290 18.37 17.91 -14.05
CA PRO A 290 17.63 18.84 -14.90
C PRO A 290 18.49 19.41 -16.04
N ARG A 291 19.81 19.18 -16.04
CA ARG A 291 20.71 19.59 -17.14
C ARG A 291 20.51 18.73 -18.40
N TYR A 292 19.91 17.55 -18.25
CA TYR A 292 19.69 16.58 -19.31
C TYR A 292 18.20 16.48 -19.63
N GLY A 293 17.88 16.36 -20.93
CA GLY A 293 16.50 16.26 -21.40
C GLY A 293 15.91 14.85 -21.20
N SER A 294 14.63 14.72 -21.55
CA SER A 294 13.89 13.46 -21.59
C SER A 294 13.09 13.41 -22.88
N ASN A 295 12.84 12.22 -23.44
CA ASN A 295 12.13 12.11 -24.72
C ASN A 295 10.73 11.51 -24.57
N TRP A 296 10.60 10.40 -23.82
CA TRP A 296 9.31 9.72 -23.63
C TRP A 296 8.72 9.95 -22.24
N ILE A 297 9.55 10.15 -21.21
CA ILE A 297 9.05 10.50 -19.88
C ILE A 297 8.77 12.00 -19.83
N ARG A 298 7.50 12.37 -19.64
CA ARG A 298 7.03 13.77 -19.67
C ARG A 298 7.56 14.64 -18.54
N SER A 299 7.60 14.10 -17.33
CA SER A 299 7.97 14.83 -16.12
C SER A 299 8.95 14.03 -15.24
N PRO A 300 10.25 13.98 -15.59
CA PRO A 300 11.25 13.27 -14.78
C PRO A 300 11.34 13.77 -13.34
N GLU A 301 11.15 15.07 -13.12
CA GLU A 301 11.20 15.66 -11.78
C GLU A 301 10.04 15.18 -10.89
N GLU A 302 8.81 15.20 -11.40
CA GLU A 302 7.62 14.69 -10.70
C GLU A 302 7.76 13.18 -10.46
N TYR A 303 8.36 12.44 -11.40
CA TYR A 303 8.60 11.02 -11.22
C TYR A 303 9.63 10.74 -10.10
N LYS A 304 10.71 11.54 -10.05
CA LYS A 304 11.64 11.53 -8.91
C LYS A 304 10.92 11.85 -7.60
N GLU A 305 10.07 12.87 -7.56
CA GLU A 305 9.30 13.24 -6.35
C GLU A 305 8.39 12.11 -5.88
N TYR A 306 7.73 11.42 -6.81
CA TYR A 306 6.90 10.26 -6.49
C TYR A 306 7.71 9.12 -5.88
N LEU A 307 8.82 8.72 -6.52
CA LEU A 307 9.66 7.65 -6.01
C LEU A 307 10.24 8.00 -4.63
N SER A 308 10.73 9.23 -4.45
CA SER A 308 11.21 9.72 -3.16
C SER A 308 10.13 9.64 -2.09
N SER A 309 8.92 10.14 -2.36
CA SER A 309 7.80 10.10 -1.41
C SER A 309 7.46 8.68 -0.96
N ILE A 310 7.41 7.73 -1.90
CA ILE A 310 7.09 6.33 -1.59
C ILE A 310 8.26 5.68 -0.83
N PHE A 311 9.50 5.94 -1.24
CA PHE A 311 10.67 5.37 -0.59
C PHE A 311 10.88 5.92 0.82
N ASP A 312 10.54 7.18 1.08
CA ASP A 312 10.48 7.75 2.44
C ASP A 312 9.41 7.06 3.29
N GLU A 313 8.19 6.87 2.75
CA GLU A 313 7.08 6.20 3.44
C GLU A 313 7.44 4.77 3.90
N TYR A 314 8.20 4.04 3.08
CA TYR A 314 8.58 2.66 3.32
C TYR A 314 10.03 2.48 3.83
N ASN A 315 10.71 3.55 4.21
CA ASN A 315 12.07 3.53 4.75
C ASN A 315 13.07 2.79 3.84
N VAL A 316 13.00 3.03 2.53
CA VAL A 316 13.94 2.48 1.54
C VAL A 316 15.26 3.25 1.64
N ASN A 317 16.39 2.54 1.72
CA ASN A 317 17.72 3.14 1.54
C ASN A 317 17.94 3.64 0.09
N TYR A 318 17.63 4.90 -0.19
CA TYR A 318 17.84 5.51 -1.51
C TYR A 318 18.63 6.83 -1.48
N GLU A 319 19.22 7.18 -2.62
CA GLU A 319 19.88 8.46 -2.87
C GLU A 319 19.46 9.00 -4.24
N VAL A 320 19.16 10.31 -4.33
CA VAL A 320 18.93 11.00 -5.61
C VAL A 320 20.27 11.54 -6.11
N VAL A 321 20.67 11.18 -7.33
CA VAL A 321 22.00 11.51 -7.89
C VAL A 321 21.90 12.22 -9.23
N ASP A 322 22.78 13.19 -9.44
CA ASP A 322 22.99 13.86 -10.72
C ASP A 322 23.98 13.10 -11.62
N ALA A 323 24.24 13.58 -12.83
CA ALA A 323 25.09 12.90 -13.80
C ALA A 323 26.55 12.73 -13.35
N ASP A 324 27.07 13.67 -12.55
CA ASP A 324 28.45 13.66 -12.08
C ASP A 324 28.61 12.67 -10.91
N SER A 325 27.65 12.68 -9.97
CA SER A 325 27.60 11.76 -8.83
C SER A 325 27.34 10.32 -9.28
N LEU A 326 26.45 10.13 -10.25
CA LEU A 326 26.21 8.82 -10.88
C LEU A 326 27.51 8.28 -11.47
N ALA A 327 28.23 9.07 -12.28
CA ALA A 327 29.49 8.63 -12.87
C ALA A 327 30.53 8.24 -11.80
N LYS A 328 30.60 8.97 -10.68
CA LYS A 328 31.49 8.64 -9.56
C LYS A 328 31.14 7.29 -8.93
N ILE A 329 29.86 7.05 -8.63
CA ILE A 329 29.38 5.80 -8.00
C ILE A 329 29.60 4.60 -8.94
N LEU A 330 29.22 4.74 -10.22
CA LEU A 330 29.40 3.65 -11.19
C LEU A 330 30.90 3.35 -11.42
N SER A 331 31.77 4.36 -11.39
CA SER A 331 33.24 4.18 -11.49
C SER A 331 33.82 3.44 -10.30
N ALA A 332 33.28 3.65 -9.10
CA ALA A 332 33.67 2.92 -7.89
C ALA A 332 33.22 1.45 -7.92
N GLY A 333 32.31 1.08 -8.83
CA GLY A 333 31.81 -0.28 -8.96
C GLY A 333 30.84 -0.69 -7.86
N GLU A 334 30.16 0.29 -7.23
CA GLU A 334 29.18 0.01 -6.18
C GLU A 334 28.02 -0.84 -6.72
N LYS A 335 27.58 -1.82 -5.92
CA LYS A 335 26.42 -2.67 -6.24
C LYS A 335 25.14 -1.99 -5.75
N VAL A 336 24.52 -1.25 -6.66
CA VAL A 336 23.30 -0.47 -6.40
C VAL A 336 22.20 -0.82 -7.40
N ILE A 337 20.96 -0.45 -7.08
CA ILE A 337 19.82 -0.50 -8.00
C ILE A 337 19.64 0.90 -8.59
N LEU A 338 19.95 1.08 -9.87
CA LEU A 338 19.78 2.34 -10.58
C LEU A 338 18.38 2.46 -11.17
N ILE A 339 17.69 3.56 -10.89
CA ILE A 339 16.39 3.92 -11.46
C ILE A 339 16.53 5.28 -12.16
N PRO A 340 16.69 5.31 -13.49
CA PRO A 340 16.60 6.55 -14.26
C PRO A 340 15.16 7.05 -14.27
N THR A 341 14.97 8.32 -13.95
CA THR A 341 13.65 8.99 -14.07
C THR A 341 13.42 9.60 -15.45
N SER A 342 14.37 9.39 -16.37
CA SER A 342 14.29 9.75 -17.78
C SER A 342 14.74 8.57 -18.65
N ASP A 343 14.21 8.49 -19.87
CA ASP A 343 14.63 7.54 -20.90
C ASP A 343 15.93 7.96 -21.62
N VAL A 344 16.63 8.95 -21.08
CA VAL A 344 17.89 9.49 -21.59
C VAL A 344 18.95 9.39 -20.50
N LEU A 345 20.09 8.77 -20.82
CA LEU A 345 21.24 8.63 -19.92
C LEU A 345 22.31 9.68 -20.25
N PRO A 346 23.02 10.23 -19.26
CA PRO A 346 23.99 11.30 -19.50
C PRO A 346 25.26 10.76 -20.16
N ASP A 347 25.85 11.59 -21.02
CA ASP A 347 27.14 11.36 -21.68
C ASP A 347 28.31 11.06 -20.72
N THR A 348 28.18 11.42 -19.44
CA THR A 348 29.14 11.07 -18.39
C THR A 348 29.20 9.56 -18.09
N VAL A 349 28.14 8.81 -18.39
CA VAL A 349 28.07 7.35 -18.15
C VAL A 349 27.74 6.54 -19.40
N TRP A 350 27.13 7.16 -20.41
CA TRP A 350 26.67 6.53 -21.64
C TRP A 350 27.11 7.30 -22.88
N ASP A 351 28.11 6.79 -23.60
CA ASP A 351 28.65 7.36 -24.84
C ASP A 351 28.22 6.59 -26.12
N GLY A 352 27.47 5.51 -25.94
CA GLY A 352 26.99 4.63 -27.00
C GLY A 352 27.93 3.49 -27.38
N THR A 353 29.04 3.29 -26.64
CA THR A 353 30.02 2.24 -26.89
C THR A 353 29.95 1.13 -25.86
N GLY A 354 30.53 -0.03 -26.18
CA GLY A 354 30.64 -1.16 -25.25
C GLY A 354 31.54 -0.88 -24.03
N ASP A 355 32.36 0.17 -24.11
CA ASP A 355 33.29 0.61 -23.06
C ASP A 355 32.69 1.70 -22.16
N SER A 356 31.49 2.20 -22.49
CA SER A 356 30.69 3.08 -21.65
C SER A 356 30.69 2.62 -20.18
N LEU A 357 30.81 3.57 -19.27
CA LEU A 357 30.89 3.29 -17.84
C LEU A 357 29.69 2.47 -17.35
N ILE A 358 28.48 2.86 -17.74
CA ILE A 358 27.25 2.15 -17.33
C ILE A 358 27.20 0.72 -17.86
N VAL A 359 27.72 0.45 -19.06
CA VAL A 359 27.78 -0.89 -19.65
C VAL A 359 28.79 -1.77 -18.90
N ARG A 360 29.98 -1.23 -18.60
CA ARG A 360 30.99 -1.95 -17.82
C ARG A 360 30.51 -2.25 -16.40
N TRP A 361 29.85 -1.28 -15.76
CA TRP A 361 29.24 -1.45 -14.45
C TRP A 361 28.13 -2.51 -14.46
N LEU A 362 27.20 -2.40 -15.41
CA LEU A 362 26.10 -3.36 -15.57
C LEU A 362 26.63 -4.78 -15.76
N ARG A 363 27.60 -4.98 -16.67
CA ARG A 363 28.21 -6.30 -16.92
C ARG A 363 28.93 -6.91 -15.72
N ARG A 364 29.31 -6.11 -14.71
CA ARG A 364 29.98 -6.55 -13.47
C ARG A 364 29.02 -6.77 -12.30
N GLY A 365 27.72 -6.82 -12.55
CA GLY A 365 26.71 -7.10 -11.52
C GLY A 365 25.84 -5.92 -11.11
N GLY A 366 25.88 -4.80 -11.84
CA GLY A 366 24.94 -3.70 -11.65
C GLY A 366 23.49 -4.11 -11.92
N THR A 367 22.54 -3.41 -11.32
CA THR A 367 21.10 -3.59 -11.59
C THR A 367 20.47 -2.27 -12.00
N ILE A 368 19.79 -2.25 -13.14
CA ILE A 368 19.04 -1.07 -13.61
C ILE A 368 17.56 -1.44 -13.74
N VAL A 369 16.69 -0.57 -13.23
CA VAL A 369 15.23 -0.63 -13.41
C VAL A 369 14.85 0.54 -14.31
N TRP A 370 14.34 0.23 -15.50
CA TRP A 370 14.15 1.17 -16.59
C TRP A 370 12.68 1.34 -16.94
N THR A 371 12.24 2.59 -16.93
CA THR A 371 10.96 3.05 -17.51
C THR A 371 11.29 3.95 -18.69
N GLY A 372 10.81 3.58 -19.88
CA GLY A 372 11.15 4.26 -21.12
C GLY A 372 10.81 3.40 -22.34
N ASP A 373 10.79 3.99 -23.53
CA ASP A 373 10.38 3.28 -24.74
C ASP A 373 11.37 2.18 -25.13
N TRP A 374 12.59 2.58 -25.50
CA TRP A 374 13.66 1.69 -25.96
C TRP A 374 14.92 1.92 -25.11
N GLU A 375 15.51 0.83 -24.64
CA GLU A 375 16.62 0.85 -23.69
C GLU A 375 17.87 1.49 -24.31
N PHE A 376 18.53 2.40 -23.57
CA PHE A 376 19.80 3.04 -23.98
C PHE A 376 19.78 3.76 -25.33
N TYR A 377 18.58 4.08 -25.86
CA TYR A 377 18.41 4.57 -27.22
C TYR A 377 18.94 6.01 -27.44
N TYR A 378 19.05 6.78 -26.36
CA TYR A 378 19.46 8.18 -26.38
C TYR A 378 20.69 8.43 -25.50
N ILE A 379 21.61 9.23 -26.03
CA ILE A 379 22.70 9.84 -25.26
C ILE A 379 22.26 11.27 -24.92
N GLY A 380 22.21 11.60 -23.64
CA GLY A 380 21.94 12.94 -23.17
C GLY A 380 23.22 13.75 -23.12
N HIS A 381 23.18 14.92 -23.72
CA HIS A 381 24.15 15.99 -23.48
C HIS A 381 23.47 17.13 -22.74
N LYS A 382 24.26 18.00 -22.11
CA LYS A 382 23.71 19.19 -21.46
C LYS A 382 22.98 20.06 -22.49
N GLY A 383 21.66 20.13 -22.37
CA GLY A 383 20.77 20.88 -23.25
C GLY A 383 20.35 20.23 -24.58
N TRP A 384 20.82 19.02 -24.94
CA TRP A 384 20.37 18.34 -26.17
C TRP A 384 20.52 16.80 -26.09
N ILE A 385 19.90 16.08 -27.03
CA ILE A 385 19.86 14.61 -27.06
C ILE A 385 20.41 14.09 -28.39
N GLU A 386 21.31 13.10 -28.35
CA GLU A 386 21.85 12.40 -29.52
C GLU A 386 21.23 11.00 -29.67
N ARG A 387 21.03 10.58 -30.93
CA ARG A 387 20.73 9.19 -31.28
C ARG A 387 21.74 8.67 -32.31
N LYS A 388 22.28 7.48 -32.08
CA LYS A 388 23.11 6.72 -33.03
C LYS A 388 22.39 5.44 -33.46
N ALA A 389 22.62 4.99 -34.69
CA ALA A 389 21.98 3.76 -35.18
C ALA A 389 22.57 2.52 -34.49
N GLY A 390 21.70 1.63 -33.98
CA GLY A 390 22.09 0.36 -33.35
C GLY A 390 22.67 0.49 -31.94
N ILE A 391 22.61 1.68 -31.35
CA ILE A 391 23.18 2.00 -30.03
C ILE A 391 22.50 1.18 -28.91
N GLU A 392 21.21 0.88 -29.08
CA GLU A 392 20.38 0.08 -28.18
C GLU A 392 20.84 -1.39 -28.06
N GLU A 393 21.55 -1.91 -29.06
CA GLU A 393 22.04 -3.30 -29.06
C GLU A 393 23.34 -3.46 -28.27
N VAL A 394 24.10 -2.37 -28.09
CA VAL A 394 25.45 -2.36 -27.54
C VAL A 394 25.51 -2.93 -26.11
N PRO A 395 24.63 -2.56 -25.16
CA PRO A 395 24.67 -3.10 -23.80
C PRO A 395 24.48 -4.63 -23.79
N PHE A 396 23.55 -5.12 -24.62
CA PHE A 396 23.14 -6.52 -24.70
C PHE A 396 24.00 -7.37 -25.66
N GLY A 397 24.80 -6.73 -26.52
CA GLY A 397 25.60 -7.37 -27.56
C GLY A 397 24.81 -7.88 -28.77
N ARG A 398 23.50 -7.59 -28.81
CA ARG A 398 22.55 -7.99 -29.87
C ARG A 398 21.23 -7.26 -29.71
N ARG A 399 20.39 -7.32 -30.74
CA ARG A 399 18.98 -6.94 -30.63
C ARG A 399 18.24 -7.84 -29.65
N VAL A 400 17.64 -7.22 -28.63
CA VAL A 400 16.78 -7.91 -27.63
C VAL A 400 15.33 -7.44 -27.66
N THR A 401 15.05 -6.29 -28.28
CA THR A 401 13.75 -5.61 -28.27
C THR A 401 13.10 -5.64 -29.66
N SER A 402 11.81 -5.96 -29.70
CA SER A 402 10.98 -5.94 -30.91
C SER A 402 10.36 -4.55 -31.13
N ASP A 403 10.17 -4.18 -32.40
CA ASP A 403 9.39 -3.00 -32.81
C ASP A 403 7.89 -3.30 -33.00
N ARG A 404 7.50 -4.59 -32.92
CA ARG A 404 6.12 -5.05 -33.05
C ARG A 404 5.43 -5.08 -31.70
N ALA A 405 4.26 -4.43 -31.65
CA ALA A 405 3.40 -4.41 -30.49
C ALA A 405 2.81 -5.80 -30.18
N VAL A 406 2.62 -6.10 -28.90
CA VAL A 406 2.01 -7.35 -28.44
C VAL A 406 1.20 -7.14 -27.16
N GLN A 407 0.04 -7.79 -27.08
CA GLN A 407 -0.73 -7.81 -25.84
C GLN A 407 -0.08 -8.78 -24.83
N VAL A 408 0.47 -8.23 -23.75
CA VAL A 408 1.08 -9.02 -22.67
C VAL A 408 0.08 -9.33 -21.56
N ARG A 409 0.26 -10.49 -20.93
CA ARG A 409 -0.51 -10.91 -19.75
C ARG A 409 0.40 -11.01 -18.54
N VAL A 410 -0.15 -10.71 -17.38
CA VAL A 410 0.58 -10.71 -16.10
C VAL A 410 0.91 -12.14 -15.68
N THR A 411 2.19 -12.40 -15.42
CA THR A 411 2.69 -13.68 -14.90
C THR A 411 2.46 -13.81 -13.40
N GLU A 412 2.78 -14.96 -12.81
CA GLU A 412 2.78 -15.12 -11.35
C GLU A 412 3.79 -14.19 -10.66
N ALA A 413 5.00 -14.06 -11.22
CA ALA A 413 6.01 -13.13 -10.72
C ALA A 413 5.53 -11.67 -10.82
N GLY A 414 4.86 -11.32 -11.93
CA GLY A 414 4.22 -10.00 -12.08
C GLY A 414 3.23 -9.71 -10.97
N ARG A 415 2.29 -10.63 -10.69
CA ARG A 415 1.32 -10.47 -9.59
C ARG A 415 1.97 -10.37 -8.21
N LYS A 416 3.07 -11.10 -8.01
CA LYS A 416 3.79 -11.13 -6.73
C LYS A 416 4.55 -9.83 -6.47
N TYR A 417 5.26 -9.32 -7.46
CA TYR A 417 6.19 -8.20 -7.27
C TYR A 417 5.62 -6.86 -7.72
N ILE A 418 4.65 -6.87 -8.64
CA ILE A 418 3.97 -5.67 -9.15
C ILE A 418 2.45 -5.92 -9.08
N PRO A 419 1.88 -5.99 -7.86
CA PRO A 419 0.47 -6.34 -7.67
C PRO A 419 -0.54 -5.38 -8.35
N SER A 420 -0.11 -4.19 -8.78
CA SER A 420 -0.90 -3.28 -9.61
C SER A 420 -0.76 -3.50 -11.12
N LEU A 421 0.15 -4.39 -11.55
CA LEU A 421 0.36 -4.71 -12.97
C LEU A 421 -0.88 -5.37 -13.58
N ARG A 422 -1.23 -4.91 -14.77
CA ARG A 422 -2.32 -5.45 -15.59
C ARG A 422 -1.79 -5.88 -16.96
N GLY A 423 -2.63 -6.57 -17.74
CA GLY A 423 -2.29 -6.82 -19.14
C GLY A 423 -2.42 -5.53 -19.94
N PHE A 424 -1.44 -5.25 -20.80
CA PHE A 424 -1.42 -4.05 -21.67
C PHE A 424 -0.82 -4.39 -23.04
N GLU A 425 -0.91 -3.46 -23.98
CA GLU A 425 -0.22 -3.57 -25.27
C GLU A 425 1.21 -3.04 -25.11
N SER A 426 2.19 -3.94 -25.07
CA SER A 426 3.60 -3.56 -25.06
C SER A 426 4.05 -3.22 -26.47
N MET A 427 4.56 -2.00 -26.69
CA MET A 427 5.05 -1.53 -28.00
C MET A 427 6.50 -1.96 -28.29
N ARG A 428 7.23 -2.30 -27.22
CA ARG A 428 8.66 -2.61 -27.26
C ARG A 428 8.97 -3.82 -26.38
N PRO A 429 8.37 -4.99 -26.61
CA PRO A 429 8.63 -6.15 -25.77
C PRO A 429 10.01 -6.73 -26.05
N PHE A 430 10.63 -7.32 -25.03
CA PHE A 430 11.81 -8.14 -25.24
C PHE A 430 11.47 -9.46 -25.92
N ILE A 431 12.36 -9.97 -26.75
CA ILE A 431 12.22 -11.23 -27.51
C ILE A 431 13.40 -12.20 -27.30
N ALA A 432 14.38 -11.83 -26.48
CA ALA A 432 15.59 -12.61 -26.20
C ALA A 432 15.40 -13.57 -25.00
N ARG A 433 14.69 -14.69 -25.22
CA ARG A 433 14.33 -15.65 -24.16
C ARG A 433 15.55 -16.23 -23.42
N GLU A 434 16.66 -16.41 -24.11
CA GLU A 434 17.91 -16.92 -23.56
C GLU A 434 18.60 -15.96 -22.57
N MET A 435 18.22 -14.67 -22.57
CA MET A 435 18.69 -13.69 -21.59
C MET A 435 17.70 -13.51 -20.43
N LEU A 436 16.49 -14.05 -20.54
CA LEU A 436 15.43 -13.86 -19.56
C LEU A 436 15.84 -14.43 -18.21
N ILE A 437 15.83 -13.58 -17.19
CA ILE A 437 15.94 -13.96 -15.79
C ILE A 437 14.53 -14.24 -15.24
N GLU A 438 13.62 -13.29 -15.46
CA GLU A 438 12.26 -13.34 -14.93
C GLU A 438 11.33 -12.49 -15.79
N ALA A 439 10.16 -13.03 -16.13
CA ALA A 439 9.12 -12.29 -16.85
C ALA A 439 8.01 -11.90 -15.87
N TYR A 440 7.63 -10.62 -15.86
CA TYR A 440 6.49 -10.10 -15.10
C TYR A 440 5.24 -9.97 -15.98
N GLY A 441 5.43 -9.73 -17.28
CA GLY A 441 4.41 -9.87 -18.31
C GLY A 441 4.94 -10.62 -19.52
N GLU A 442 4.09 -11.44 -20.16
CA GLU A 442 4.49 -12.26 -21.30
C GLU A 442 3.39 -12.44 -22.35
N SER A 443 3.83 -12.72 -23.58
CA SER A 443 2.97 -13.14 -24.69
C SER A 443 3.76 -13.84 -25.78
N GLY A 444 3.55 -15.14 -25.99
CA GLY A 444 4.08 -15.85 -27.16
C GLY A 444 5.61 -15.78 -27.35
N GLY A 445 6.39 -15.68 -26.27
CA GLY A 445 7.85 -15.52 -26.32
C GLY A 445 8.34 -14.07 -26.33
N ALA A 446 7.43 -13.11 -26.20
CA ALA A 446 7.71 -11.71 -25.95
C ALA A 446 7.47 -11.37 -24.46
N PHE A 447 8.27 -10.49 -23.88
CA PHE A 447 8.26 -10.20 -22.43
C PHE A 447 8.33 -8.70 -22.13
N ASP A 448 7.39 -8.20 -21.34
CA ASP A 448 7.34 -6.82 -20.81
C ASP A 448 6.26 -6.76 -19.70
N PRO A 449 6.56 -6.31 -18.47
CA PRO A 449 7.90 -6.08 -17.91
C PRO A 449 8.72 -7.37 -17.81
N ALA A 450 10.05 -7.26 -17.88
CA ALA A 450 10.93 -8.41 -17.68
C ALA A 450 12.36 -8.01 -17.27
N ALA A 451 13.01 -8.94 -16.57
CA ALA A 451 14.42 -8.87 -16.20
C ALA A 451 15.27 -9.69 -17.19
N MET A 452 16.31 -9.06 -17.73
CA MET A 452 17.28 -9.63 -18.67
C MET A 452 18.68 -9.65 -18.05
N ARG A 453 19.42 -10.73 -18.30
CA ARG A 453 20.81 -10.89 -17.88
C ARG A 453 21.74 -10.12 -18.82
N VAL A 454 22.59 -9.26 -18.27
CA VAL A 454 23.62 -8.54 -19.02
C VAL A 454 24.97 -8.74 -18.33
N GLY A 455 25.78 -9.67 -18.82
CA GLY A 455 26.95 -10.14 -18.09
C GLY A 455 26.53 -10.76 -16.74
N ASP A 456 27.14 -10.28 -15.66
CA ASP A 456 26.76 -10.65 -14.28
C ASP A 456 25.60 -9.80 -13.73
N GLY A 457 25.20 -8.74 -14.43
CA GLY A 457 24.15 -7.82 -13.99
C GLY A 457 22.77 -8.09 -14.55
N THR A 458 21.84 -7.23 -14.15
CA THR A 458 20.41 -7.34 -14.44
C THR A 458 19.87 -6.03 -15.02
N PHE A 459 19.27 -6.11 -16.21
CA PHE A 459 18.47 -5.03 -16.77
C PHE A 459 17.00 -5.37 -16.62
N ILE A 460 16.23 -4.55 -15.90
CA ILE A 460 14.80 -4.75 -15.73
C ILE A 460 14.07 -3.64 -16.49
N LYS A 461 13.34 -4.01 -17.55
CA LYS A 461 12.39 -3.10 -18.19
C LYS A 461 11.06 -3.18 -17.48
N VAL A 462 10.51 -2.02 -17.13
CA VAL A 462 9.19 -1.87 -16.54
C VAL A 462 8.29 -1.05 -17.45
N ALA A 463 7.40 -1.75 -18.17
CA ALA A 463 6.32 -1.24 -19.01
C ALA A 463 6.77 -0.22 -20.07
N SER A 464 6.78 -0.65 -21.34
CA SER A 464 6.95 0.28 -22.46
C SER A 464 5.84 1.36 -22.54
N SER A 465 6.19 2.47 -23.20
CA SER A 465 5.56 3.79 -23.38
C SER A 465 4.02 3.95 -23.50
N THR A 466 3.23 2.88 -23.50
CA THR A 466 1.76 2.91 -23.57
C THR A 466 1.07 2.89 -22.21
N ASP A 467 1.68 2.31 -21.18
CA ASP A 467 1.11 2.35 -19.84
C ASP A 467 1.65 3.53 -19.03
N SER A 468 0.78 4.50 -18.77
CA SER A 468 1.06 5.66 -17.94
C SER A 468 1.38 5.34 -16.47
N LEU A 469 1.36 4.06 -16.08
CA LEU A 469 1.57 3.57 -14.72
C LEU A 469 2.99 3.02 -14.45
N GLY A 470 3.94 3.20 -15.38
CA GLY A 470 5.32 2.74 -15.18
C GLY A 470 5.95 3.21 -13.86
N PHE A 471 5.62 4.42 -13.40
CA PHE A 471 6.09 4.97 -12.12
C PHE A 471 5.66 4.13 -10.91
N LEU A 472 4.39 3.73 -10.88
CA LEU A 472 3.78 2.88 -9.86
C LEU A 472 4.44 1.49 -9.87
N TYR A 473 4.62 0.94 -11.07
CA TYR A 473 5.16 -0.41 -11.24
C TYR A 473 6.62 -0.52 -10.82
N VAL A 474 7.42 0.52 -11.06
CA VAL A 474 8.80 0.59 -10.56
C VAL A 474 8.82 0.64 -9.04
N ALA A 475 7.99 1.49 -8.42
CA ALA A 475 7.95 1.58 -6.96
C ALA A 475 7.57 0.22 -6.34
N GLU A 476 6.50 -0.41 -6.80
CA GLU A 476 6.08 -1.74 -6.31
C GLU A 476 7.15 -2.81 -6.55
N LEU A 477 7.75 -2.85 -7.74
CA LEU A 477 8.83 -3.78 -8.04
C LEU A 477 9.97 -3.61 -7.03
N VAL A 478 10.39 -2.38 -6.74
CA VAL A 478 11.47 -2.09 -5.79
C VAL A 478 11.11 -2.60 -4.39
N LEU A 479 9.98 -2.15 -3.86
CA LEU A 479 9.50 -2.49 -2.53
C LEU A 479 9.32 -4.00 -2.34
N ASN A 480 8.80 -4.70 -3.35
CA ASN A 480 8.42 -6.11 -3.21
C ASN A 480 9.54 -7.06 -3.59
N LYS A 481 10.31 -6.76 -4.64
CA LYS A 481 11.36 -7.65 -5.13
C LYS A 481 12.64 -7.51 -4.33
N PHE A 482 13.02 -6.28 -3.99
CA PHE A 482 14.33 -6.00 -3.38
C PHE A 482 14.23 -5.79 -1.86
N TYR A 483 13.07 -5.32 -1.36
CA TYR A 483 12.83 -5.12 0.08
C TYR A 483 11.84 -6.12 0.71
N GLY A 484 11.14 -6.93 -0.10
CA GLY A 484 10.26 -8.00 0.40
C GLY A 484 8.99 -7.53 1.12
N LEU A 485 8.53 -6.30 0.89
CA LEU A 485 7.47 -5.67 1.69
C LEU A 485 6.04 -6.15 1.37
N GLY A 486 5.80 -6.69 0.17
CA GLY A 486 4.47 -7.20 -0.23
C GLY A 486 3.39 -6.12 -0.37
N VAL A 487 3.79 -4.90 -0.72
CA VAL A 487 2.97 -3.69 -0.84
C VAL A 487 2.28 -3.62 -2.20
N LYS A 488 1.00 -3.22 -2.18
CA LYS A 488 0.26 -2.74 -3.37
C LYS A 488 -0.07 -1.27 -3.17
N LEU A 489 0.43 -0.42 -4.05
CA LEU A 489 0.32 1.04 -3.96
C LEU A 489 -0.98 1.58 -4.57
N SER A 490 -1.65 0.81 -5.45
CA SER A 490 -3.01 1.12 -5.88
C SER A 490 -4.05 0.48 -4.97
N GLU A 491 -5.15 1.19 -4.74
CA GLU A 491 -6.28 0.72 -3.93
C GLU A 491 -7.58 0.67 -4.74
N GLU A 492 -8.56 -0.10 -4.28
CA GLU A 492 -9.94 0.05 -4.78
C GLU A 492 -10.48 1.38 -4.26
N PRO A 493 -10.84 2.34 -5.13
CA PRO A 493 -11.18 3.68 -4.69
C PRO A 493 -12.50 3.68 -3.92
N ARG A 494 -12.53 4.38 -2.79
CA ARG A 494 -13.77 4.63 -2.03
C ARG A 494 -14.28 6.03 -2.36
N VAL A 495 -15.09 6.11 -3.42
CA VAL A 495 -15.70 7.37 -3.87
C VAL A 495 -17.16 7.39 -3.46
N THR A 496 -17.51 8.32 -2.58
CA THR A 496 -18.84 8.41 -1.98
C THR A 496 -19.49 9.79 -2.17
N PHE A 497 -18.76 10.75 -2.73
CA PHE A 497 -19.34 12.02 -3.16
C PHE A 497 -18.75 12.42 -4.50
N CYS A 498 -19.58 12.40 -5.55
CA CYS A 498 -19.13 12.58 -6.93
C CYS A 498 -20.03 13.55 -7.71
N GLY A 499 -19.40 14.48 -8.41
CA GLY A 499 -20.03 15.36 -9.37
C GLY A 499 -19.68 14.99 -10.81
N ILE A 500 -20.45 15.49 -11.76
CA ILE A 500 -20.15 15.36 -13.18
C ILE A 500 -20.26 16.69 -13.90
N VAL A 501 -19.28 17.00 -14.73
CA VAL A 501 -19.25 18.25 -15.49
C VAL A 501 -20.32 18.21 -16.58
N TYR A 502 -21.15 19.25 -16.60
CA TYR A 502 -22.27 19.43 -17.51
C TYR A 502 -22.15 20.77 -18.20
N ILE A 503 -22.11 20.76 -19.53
CA ILE A 503 -21.86 21.95 -20.35
C ILE A 503 -22.98 22.17 -21.36
N LEU A 504 -23.47 21.10 -21.98
CA LEU A 504 -24.60 21.12 -22.89
C LEU A 504 -25.53 19.95 -22.61
N PRO A 505 -26.83 20.09 -22.88
CA PRO A 505 -27.70 18.93 -22.97
C PRO A 505 -27.25 18.04 -24.12
N SER A 506 -27.14 16.72 -23.86
CA SER A 506 -26.61 15.73 -24.81
C SER A 506 -27.31 15.83 -26.18
N LYS A 507 -28.63 16.00 -26.17
CA LYS A 507 -29.49 16.13 -27.36
C LYS A 507 -29.57 17.53 -27.96
N ALA A 508 -28.97 18.53 -27.31
CA ALA A 508 -28.87 19.90 -27.81
C ALA A 508 -27.43 20.27 -28.23
N SER A 509 -26.49 19.33 -28.10
CA SER A 509 -25.10 19.50 -28.47
C SER A 509 -24.96 19.78 -29.97
N SER A 510 -24.20 20.83 -30.30
CA SER A 510 -24.07 21.32 -31.67
C SER A 510 -22.76 22.09 -31.86
N PRO A 511 -22.06 21.93 -33.00
CA PRO A 511 -20.85 22.70 -33.29
C PRO A 511 -21.14 24.19 -33.54
N LYS A 512 -22.42 24.59 -33.57
CA LYS A 512 -22.84 25.99 -33.65
C LYS A 512 -22.20 26.83 -32.54
N TRP A 513 -22.14 26.32 -31.30
CA TRP A 513 -21.68 27.10 -30.16
C TRP A 513 -20.22 27.51 -30.31
N GLN A 514 -19.37 26.53 -30.64
CA GLN A 514 -17.96 26.78 -30.93
C GLN A 514 -17.79 27.74 -32.12
N ARG A 515 -18.54 27.54 -33.21
CA ARG A 515 -18.39 28.36 -34.43
C ARG A 515 -18.87 29.80 -34.28
N GLU A 516 -19.99 30.02 -33.59
CA GLU A 516 -20.63 31.35 -33.50
C GLU A 516 -20.18 32.14 -32.26
N TYR A 517 -19.94 31.46 -31.14
CA TYR A 517 -19.66 32.12 -29.85
C TYR A 517 -18.29 31.76 -29.28
N GLY A 518 -17.51 30.91 -29.97
CA GLY A 518 -16.16 30.53 -29.59
C GLY A 518 -16.08 29.49 -28.47
N ASP A 519 -17.18 29.18 -27.79
CA ASP A 519 -17.23 28.23 -26.67
C ASP A 519 -18.66 27.72 -26.43
N ARG A 520 -18.79 26.42 -26.11
CA ARG A 520 -20.05 25.74 -25.78
C ARG A 520 -20.75 26.27 -24.53
N ILE A 521 -20.01 26.86 -23.58
CA ILE A 521 -20.59 27.43 -22.35
C ILE A 521 -21.57 28.59 -22.62
N TYR A 522 -21.49 29.24 -23.79
CA TYR A 522 -22.38 30.36 -24.14
C TYR A 522 -23.83 29.92 -24.43
N PHE A 523 -24.12 28.62 -24.52
CA PHE A 523 -25.48 28.10 -24.57
C PHE A 523 -26.36 28.69 -23.45
N TYR A 524 -25.85 28.69 -22.21
CA TYR A 524 -26.60 29.20 -21.06
C TYR A 524 -26.87 30.71 -21.14
N VAL A 525 -26.00 31.47 -21.84
CA VAL A 525 -26.14 32.92 -21.98
C VAL A 525 -27.04 33.30 -23.15
N LYS A 526 -26.91 32.60 -24.29
CA LYS A 526 -27.50 33.01 -25.58
C LYS A 526 -28.87 32.42 -25.85
N GLU A 527 -29.17 31.24 -25.31
CA GLU A 527 -30.46 30.58 -25.54
C GLU A 527 -31.50 30.89 -24.47
N ASN A 528 -32.76 30.61 -24.79
CA ASN A 528 -33.82 30.55 -23.79
C ASN A 528 -34.01 29.09 -23.36
N LEU A 529 -33.53 28.76 -22.15
CA LEU A 529 -33.52 27.39 -21.65
C LEU A 529 -34.93 26.81 -21.42
N SER A 530 -35.98 27.63 -21.37
CA SER A 530 -37.36 27.15 -21.30
C SER A 530 -37.75 26.26 -22.50
N LYS A 531 -37.08 26.42 -23.65
CA LYS A 531 -37.27 25.56 -24.83
C LYS A 531 -36.61 24.19 -24.70
N TYR A 532 -35.70 24.04 -23.74
CA TYR A 532 -34.82 22.87 -23.57
C TYR A 532 -35.10 22.09 -22.28
N ILE A 533 -36.11 22.49 -21.48
CA ILE A 533 -36.47 21.87 -20.19
C ILE A 533 -36.49 20.35 -20.28
N LYS A 534 -37.20 19.79 -21.27
CA LYS A 534 -37.32 18.33 -21.41
C LYS A 534 -35.97 17.66 -21.63
N LEU A 535 -35.08 18.26 -22.42
CA LEU A 535 -33.77 17.68 -22.73
C LEU A 535 -32.84 17.74 -21.51
N ILE A 536 -32.82 18.88 -20.82
CA ILE A 536 -32.05 19.08 -19.59
C ILE A 536 -32.54 18.12 -18.50
N ASP A 537 -33.86 18.05 -18.29
CA ASP A 537 -34.46 17.21 -17.26
C ASP A 537 -34.21 15.71 -17.49
N GLU A 538 -34.24 15.27 -18.75
CA GLU A 538 -33.87 13.90 -19.13
C GLU A 538 -32.41 13.58 -18.76
N ASP A 539 -31.46 14.49 -19.06
CA ASP A 539 -30.05 14.33 -18.71
C ASP A 539 -29.85 14.32 -17.19
N LEU A 540 -30.41 15.29 -16.46
CA LEU A 540 -30.30 15.38 -15.00
C LEU A 540 -30.91 14.14 -14.31
N LYS A 541 -31.99 13.58 -14.87
CA LYS A 541 -32.54 12.31 -14.39
C LYS A 541 -31.57 11.15 -14.59
N ILE A 542 -30.89 11.07 -15.74
CA ILE A 542 -29.87 10.05 -16.01
C ILE A 542 -28.71 10.19 -15.01
N ILE A 543 -28.22 11.42 -14.81
CA ILE A 543 -27.12 11.74 -13.88
C ILE A 543 -27.48 11.32 -12.45
N SER A 544 -28.64 11.76 -11.95
CA SER A 544 -29.12 11.42 -10.60
C SER A 544 -29.34 9.91 -10.43
N SER A 545 -29.91 9.24 -11.44
CA SER A 545 -30.15 7.79 -11.41
C SER A 545 -28.86 6.96 -11.45
N ALA A 546 -27.77 7.50 -12.04
CA ALA A 546 -26.46 6.88 -12.02
C ALA A 546 -25.71 7.06 -10.68
N GLY A 547 -26.30 7.82 -9.74
CA GLY A 547 -25.78 7.98 -8.37
C GLY A 547 -24.97 9.26 -8.13
N TYR A 548 -24.80 10.14 -9.12
CA TYR A 548 -24.09 11.40 -8.94
C TYR A 548 -24.83 12.34 -7.97
N ASN A 549 -24.06 13.12 -7.21
CA ASN A 549 -24.59 14.02 -6.17
C ASN A 549 -24.84 15.43 -6.68
N PHE A 550 -24.05 15.88 -7.66
CA PHE A 550 -24.14 17.23 -8.22
C PHE A 550 -23.66 17.28 -9.67
N VAL A 551 -24.05 18.35 -10.36
CA VAL A 551 -23.45 18.73 -11.63
C VAL A 551 -22.47 19.87 -11.43
N ILE A 552 -21.33 19.80 -12.12
CA ILE A 552 -20.41 20.93 -12.24
C ILE A 552 -20.82 21.70 -13.49
N LEU A 553 -21.48 22.84 -13.31
CA LEU A 553 -21.97 23.66 -14.41
C LEU A 553 -20.89 24.65 -14.84
N LEU A 554 -20.29 24.42 -16.01
CA LEU A 554 -19.25 25.29 -16.57
C LEU A 554 -19.89 26.46 -17.32
N ILE A 555 -19.63 27.68 -16.84
CA ILE A 555 -20.32 28.88 -17.32
C ILE A 555 -19.37 30.09 -17.43
N PRO A 556 -19.62 31.04 -18.35
CA PRO A 556 -18.87 32.28 -18.39
C PRO A 556 -19.35 33.24 -17.28
N LEU A 557 -18.50 34.19 -16.89
CA LEU A 557 -18.94 35.35 -16.13
C LEU A 557 -19.80 36.25 -17.03
N ASP A 558 -21.10 36.29 -16.75
CA ASP A 558 -22.05 37.15 -17.42
C ASP A 558 -23.17 37.56 -16.44
N ASN A 559 -23.82 38.70 -16.69
CA ASN A 559 -24.93 39.23 -15.90
C ASN A 559 -26.15 39.54 -16.79
N ASP A 560 -26.22 38.94 -17.98
CA ASP A 560 -27.37 39.09 -18.87
C ASP A 560 -28.66 38.62 -18.17
N PRO A 561 -29.75 39.41 -18.19
CA PRO A 561 -30.98 39.03 -17.49
C PRO A 561 -31.59 37.70 -17.95
N GLN A 562 -31.43 37.31 -19.23
CA GLN A 562 -31.87 36.01 -19.71
C GLN A 562 -31.01 34.89 -19.13
N PHE A 563 -29.70 35.09 -19.05
CA PHE A 563 -28.79 34.13 -18.43
C PHE A 563 -29.12 33.87 -16.96
N LEU A 564 -29.41 34.92 -16.18
CA LEU A 564 -29.80 34.75 -14.77
C LEU A 564 -31.09 33.92 -14.63
N ARG A 565 -32.11 34.19 -15.46
CA ARG A 565 -33.34 33.36 -15.50
C ARG A 565 -33.07 31.91 -15.92
N ASN A 566 -32.15 31.70 -16.84
CA ASN A 566 -31.74 30.37 -17.26
C ASN A 566 -31.08 29.59 -16.11
N LEU A 567 -30.31 30.26 -15.25
CA LEU A 567 -29.68 29.64 -14.08
C LEU A 567 -30.69 29.34 -12.97
N GLU A 568 -31.71 30.18 -12.77
CA GLU A 568 -32.85 29.87 -11.88
C GLU A 568 -33.59 28.61 -12.34
N LEU A 569 -33.80 28.45 -13.65
CA LEU A 569 -34.40 27.24 -14.22
C LEU A 569 -33.51 26.01 -14.02
N MET A 570 -32.19 26.14 -14.21
CA MET A 570 -31.25 25.06 -13.90
C MET A 570 -31.29 24.67 -12.42
N ASP A 571 -31.35 25.67 -11.52
CA ASP A 571 -31.48 25.47 -10.08
C ASP A 571 -32.73 24.67 -9.73
N GLU A 572 -33.87 25.02 -10.33
CA GLU A 572 -35.14 24.33 -10.15
C GLU A 572 -35.07 22.87 -10.62
N LEU A 573 -34.60 22.63 -11.85
CA LEU A 573 -34.51 21.28 -12.42
C LEU A 573 -33.54 20.38 -11.65
N ALA A 574 -32.36 20.89 -11.28
CA ALA A 574 -31.40 20.15 -10.47
C ALA A 574 -32.01 19.80 -9.10
N ARG A 575 -32.69 20.78 -8.49
CA ARG A 575 -33.39 20.60 -7.22
C ARG A 575 -34.47 19.52 -7.33
N GLU A 576 -35.26 19.47 -8.40
CA GLU A 576 -36.28 18.43 -8.59
C GLU A 576 -35.69 17.03 -8.76
N ARG A 577 -34.45 16.94 -9.25
CA ARG A 577 -33.70 15.68 -9.42
C ARG A 577 -32.84 15.33 -8.21
N GLY A 578 -32.87 16.14 -7.16
CA GLY A 578 -32.10 15.92 -5.93
C GLY A 578 -30.60 16.02 -6.16
N LEU A 579 -30.20 16.86 -7.11
CA LEU A 579 -28.82 17.20 -7.45
C LEU A 579 -28.51 18.60 -6.94
N GLY A 580 -27.28 18.80 -6.47
CA GLY A 580 -26.75 20.15 -6.33
C GLY A 580 -26.11 20.65 -7.63
N ILE A 581 -25.77 21.94 -7.63
CA ILE A 581 -25.00 22.59 -8.68
C ILE A 581 -23.74 23.18 -8.06
N PHE A 582 -22.61 22.76 -8.58
CA PHE A 582 -21.31 23.37 -8.32
C PHE A 582 -20.97 24.21 -9.55
N TYR A 583 -20.84 25.52 -9.38
CA TYR A 583 -20.60 26.43 -10.51
C TYR A 583 -19.10 26.55 -10.75
N ALA A 584 -18.66 26.36 -11.99
CA ALA A 584 -17.30 26.65 -12.43
C ALA A 584 -17.35 27.85 -13.38
N ILE A 585 -16.89 29.00 -12.89
CA ILE A 585 -16.94 30.28 -13.58
C ILE A 585 -15.64 30.51 -14.35
N LEU A 586 -15.78 30.69 -15.67
CA LEU A 586 -14.72 31.18 -16.54
C LEU A 586 -14.89 32.71 -16.68
N PRO A 587 -13.96 33.56 -16.20
CA PRO A 587 -14.14 35.01 -16.23
C PRO A 587 -14.38 35.59 -17.63
N LYS A 588 -13.68 35.08 -18.65
CA LYS A 588 -13.75 35.56 -20.05
C LYS A 588 -13.53 37.09 -20.16
N GLU A 589 -13.52 37.61 -21.39
CA GLU A 589 -13.06 38.98 -21.65
C GLU A 589 -14.15 40.06 -21.67
N LYS A 590 -15.42 39.71 -21.37
CA LYS A 590 -16.57 40.63 -21.51
C LYS A 590 -16.41 41.93 -20.70
N TYR A 591 -15.82 41.86 -19.51
CA TYR A 591 -15.74 42.99 -18.57
C TYR A 591 -14.33 43.58 -18.41
N GLY A 592 -13.32 42.99 -19.06
CA GLY A 592 -11.90 43.29 -18.88
C GLY A 592 -11.03 42.04 -19.04
N ARG A 593 -9.74 42.13 -18.68
CA ARG A 593 -8.86 40.95 -18.71
C ARG A 593 -9.30 39.97 -17.64
N GLU A 594 -9.23 38.68 -17.92
CA GLU A 594 -9.79 37.64 -17.05
C GLU A 594 -9.26 37.75 -15.62
N TRP A 595 -7.95 37.83 -15.42
CA TRP A 595 -7.30 37.94 -14.10
C TRP A 595 -7.62 39.23 -13.34
N ASP A 596 -8.20 40.26 -13.98
CA ASP A 596 -8.60 41.49 -13.29
C ASP A 596 -9.71 41.19 -12.25
N TYR A 597 -10.32 40.00 -12.25
CA TYR A 597 -11.25 39.60 -11.18
C TYR A 597 -10.60 39.58 -9.79
N LEU A 598 -9.29 39.35 -9.71
CA LEU A 598 -8.51 39.36 -8.46
C LEU A 598 -8.25 40.79 -7.97
N SER A 599 -8.32 41.78 -8.87
CA SER A 599 -8.08 43.19 -8.54
C SER A 599 -9.33 43.84 -7.97
N LYS A 600 -9.31 44.12 -6.66
CA LYS A 600 -10.42 44.77 -5.95
C LYS A 600 -10.84 46.08 -6.64
N GLY A 601 -12.13 46.20 -6.94
CA GLY A 601 -12.71 47.41 -7.55
C GLY A 601 -12.59 47.48 -9.08
N SER A 602 -11.96 46.50 -9.72
CA SER A 602 -12.02 46.38 -11.18
C SER A 602 -13.45 46.10 -11.67
N ARG A 603 -13.71 46.31 -12.97
CA ARG A 603 -15.01 45.99 -13.58
C ARG A 603 -15.30 44.49 -13.52
N VAL A 604 -14.30 43.65 -13.77
CA VAL A 604 -14.41 42.18 -13.71
C VAL A 604 -14.70 41.71 -12.29
N ASN A 605 -13.95 42.22 -11.31
CA ASN A 605 -14.15 41.93 -9.88
C ASN A 605 -15.58 42.31 -9.42
N SER A 606 -16.03 43.51 -9.78
CA SER A 606 -17.38 43.98 -9.44
C SER A 606 -18.49 43.14 -10.08
N ALA A 607 -18.30 42.71 -11.34
CA ALA A 607 -19.23 41.85 -12.05
C ALA A 607 -19.27 40.45 -11.42
N LEU A 608 -18.11 39.89 -11.09
CA LEU A 608 -17.97 38.58 -10.46
C LEU A 608 -18.63 38.55 -9.08
N LEU A 609 -18.38 39.54 -8.21
CA LEU A 609 -19.00 39.59 -6.88
C LEU A 609 -20.52 39.63 -6.93
N LYS A 610 -21.10 40.43 -7.84
CA LYS A 610 -22.56 40.47 -8.05
C LYS A 610 -23.10 39.12 -8.52
N PHE A 611 -22.40 38.49 -9.45
CA PHE A 611 -22.80 37.20 -10.00
C PHE A 611 -22.71 36.07 -8.96
N MET A 612 -21.60 35.98 -8.21
CA MET A 612 -21.45 35.03 -7.11
C MET A 612 -22.50 35.24 -6.01
N ASN A 613 -22.88 36.50 -5.73
CA ASN A 613 -23.96 36.77 -4.78
C ASN A 613 -25.30 36.21 -5.27
N PHE A 614 -25.66 36.43 -6.54
CA PHE A 614 -26.85 35.83 -7.15
C PHE A 614 -26.82 34.29 -7.07
N LEU A 615 -25.70 33.66 -7.47
CA LEU A 615 -25.56 32.21 -7.40
C LEU A 615 -25.69 31.69 -5.96
N SER A 616 -25.20 32.44 -4.97
CA SER A 616 -25.31 32.07 -3.55
C SER A 616 -26.74 32.09 -3.00
N ASP A 617 -27.69 32.74 -3.68
CA ASP A 617 -29.11 32.79 -3.32
C ASP A 617 -29.91 31.59 -3.88
N LEU A 618 -29.38 30.93 -4.91
CA LEU A 618 -29.98 29.74 -5.52
C LEU A 618 -29.91 28.55 -4.56
N LYS A 619 -30.94 27.70 -4.58
CA LYS A 619 -31.14 26.69 -3.53
C LYS A 619 -30.24 25.48 -3.70
N SER A 620 -29.89 25.11 -4.92
CA SER A 620 -29.07 23.95 -5.25
C SER A 620 -27.58 24.26 -5.26
N THR A 621 -27.15 25.50 -5.03
CA THR A 621 -25.74 25.90 -5.00
C THR A 621 -24.96 25.17 -3.92
N GLN A 622 -23.97 24.39 -4.34
CA GLN A 622 -23.04 23.68 -3.45
C GLN A 622 -21.70 24.39 -3.30
N GLY A 623 -21.27 25.09 -4.34
CA GLY A 623 -19.99 25.77 -4.39
C GLY A 623 -19.86 26.57 -5.67
N ILE A 624 -18.93 27.53 -5.65
CA ILE A 624 -18.60 28.41 -6.76
C ILE A 624 -17.08 28.41 -6.87
N ALA A 625 -16.56 27.76 -7.91
CA ALA A 625 -15.16 27.84 -8.27
C ALA A 625 -14.93 28.88 -9.36
N VAL A 626 -13.88 29.68 -9.21
CA VAL A 626 -13.44 30.63 -10.24
C VAL A 626 -12.12 30.12 -10.81
N TRP A 627 -12.05 30.05 -12.14
CA TRP A 627 -10.93 29.51 -12.88
C TRP A 627 -9.65 30.36 -12.79
N TYR A 628 -8.53 29.66 -12.63
CA TYR A 628 -7.18 30.20 -12.48
C TYR A 628 -6.18 29.27 -13.20
N GLY A 629 -5.78 29.63 -14.44
CA GLY A 629 -5.01 28.70 -15.30
C GLY A 629 -4.34 29.32 -16.54
N TRP A 630 -3.84 30.55 -16.48
CA TRP A 630 -3.31 31.24 -17.68
C TRP A 630 -1.91 30.76 -18.11
N LYS A 631 -1.72 30.31 -19.36
CA LYS A 631 -0.42 29.79 -19.82
C LYS A 631 0.76 30.76 -19.69
N ASP A 632 0.52 32.07 -19.83
CA ASP A 632 1.58 33.09 -19.89
C ASP A 632 1.73 33.90 -18.59
N ARG A 633 1.13 33.45 -17.49
CA ARG A 633 1.17 34.13 -16.18
C ARG A 633 1.81 33.23 -15.13
N ARG A 634 2.67 33.80 -14.29
CA ARG A 634 3.25 33.08 -13.16
C ARG A 634 2.18 32.89 -12.09
N PHE A 635 2.12 31.70 -11.50
CA PHE A 635 1.31 31.42 -10.32
C PHE A 635 1.72 32.33 -9.15
N ASP A 636 0.74 32.93 -8.47
CA ASP A 636 0.96 33.72 -7.26
C ASP A 636 -0.08 33.33 -6.18
N PRO A 637 0.34 32.68 -5.07
CA PRO A 637 -0.58 32.32 -3.99
C PRO A 637 -1.12 33.56 -3.23
N GLY A 638 -0.39 34.68 -3.28
CA GLY A 638 -0.75 35.93 -2.62
C GLY A 638 -2.05 36.52 -3.13
N GLU A 639 -2.24 36.55 -4.45
CA GLU A 639 -3.46 37.11 -5.05
C GLU A 639 -4.71 36.27 -4.78
N ILE A 640 -4.57 34.93 -4.72
CA ILE A 640 -5.66 34.03 -4.32
C ILE A 640 -6.06 34.33 -2.88
N ARG A 641 -5.07 34.43 -1.98
CA ARG A 641 -5.30 34.70 -0.56
C ARG A 641 -5.94 36.06 -0.33
N GLU A 642 -5.40 37.11 -0.96
CA GLU A 642 -5.93 38.47 -0.85
C GLU A 642 -7.36 38.57 -1.39
N PHE A 643 -7.63 37.93 -2.54
CA PHE A 643 -8.97 37.87 -3.09
C PHE A 643 -9.92 37.15 -2.14
N TYR A 644 -9.56 35.96 -1.62
CA TYR A 644 -10.37 35.21 -0.66
C TYR A 644 -10.70 36.05 0.59
N LEU A 645 -9.71 36.73 1.17
CA LEU A 645 -9.90 37.57 2.35
C LEU A 645 -10.84 38.76 2.08
N SER A 646 -10.88 39.25 0.83
CA SER A 646 -11.76 40.34 0.41
C SER A 646 -13.23 39.94 0.23
N LEU A 647 -13.54 38.64 0.16
CA LEU A 647 -14.89 38.15 -0.07
C LEU A 647 -15.79 38.35 1.16
N PRO A 648 -17.11 38.59 0.98
CA PRO A 648 -18.07 38.53 2.08
C PRO A 648 -18.09 37.13 2.73
N GLU A 649 -18.29 37.06 4.05
CA GLU A 649 -18.31 35.78 4.80
C GLU A 649 -19.28 34.74 4.24
N ARG A 650 -20.42 35.18 3.70
CA ARG A 650 -21.36 34.29 3.02
C ARG A 650 -20.76 33.60 1.80
N ILE A 651 -19.98 34.34 1.00
CA ILE A 651 -19.35 33.84 -0.23
C ILE A 651 -18.12 33.01 0.10
N LYS A 652 -17.31 33.40 1.09
CA LYS A 652 -16.14 32.61 1.54
C LYS A 652 -16.49 31.16 1.81
N ARG A 653 -17.64 30.89 2.42
CA ARG A 653 -18.11 29.53 2.74
C ARG A 653 -18.34 28.61 1.54
N ILE A 654 -18.55 29.18 0.36
CA ILE A 654 -18.87 28.44 -0.86
C ILE A 654 -17.90 28.74 -2.00
N TYR A 655 -16.84 29.51 -1.75
CA TYR A 655 -15.85 29.88 -2.77
C TYR A 655 -14.75 28.82 -2.87
N TRP A 656 -14.35 28.54 -4.11
CA TRP A 656 -13.28 27.62 -4.47
C TRP A 656 -12.41 28.23 -5.57
N VAL A 657 -11.17 27.77 -5.68
CA VAL A 657 -10.29 28.10 -6.81
C VAL A 657 -10.23 26.90 -7.74
N TRP A 658 -10.54 27.08 -9.02
CA TRP A 658 -10.38 26.02 -10.01
C TRP A 658 -9.01 26.12 -10.67
N LEU A 659 -8.17 25.10 -10.47
CA LEU A 659 -6.81 25.01 -10.97
C LEU A 659 -6.73 23.96 -12.06
N ASP A 660 -6.26 24.39 -13.24
CA ASP A 660 -5.86 23.47 -14.29
C ASP A 660 -4.65 22.64 -13.81
N GLU A 661 -4.44 21.46 -14.41
CA GLU A 661 -3.43 20.50 -13.94
C GLU A 661 -2.02 21.11 -13.80
N ALA A 662 -1.58 21.93 -14.77
CA ALA A 662 -0.28 22.59 -14.71
C ALA A 662 -0.16 23.56 -13.51
N TYR A 663 -1.27 24.19 -13.14
CA TYR A 663 -1.35 25.14 -12.04
C TYR A 663 -1.47 24.45 -10.67
N VAL A 664 -1.89 23.19 -10.61
CA VAL A 664 -1.85 22.39 -9.37
C VAL A 664 -0.40 22.23 -8.89
N VAL A 665 0.50 21.88 -9.81
CA VAL A 665 1.93 21.72 -9.52
C VAL A 665 2.52 23.02 -9.01
N GLU A 666 2.26 24.14 -9.70
CA GLU A 666 2.74 25.45 -9.30
C GLU A 666 2.15 25.92 -7.96
N ALA A 667 0.87 25.61 -7.69
CA ALA A 667 0.23 25.94 -6.41
C ALA A 667 0.91 25.26 -5.22
N VAL A 668 1.23 23.97 -5.37
CA VAL A 668 1.95 23.21 -4.33
C VAL A 668 3.36 23.76 -4.16
N ARG A 669 4.10 23.96 -5.27
CA ARG A 669 5.47 24.50 -5.24
C ARG A 669 5.56 25.90 -4.64
N ALA A 670 4.59 26.76 -4.93
CA ALA A 670 4.53 28.11 -4.40
C ALA A 670 4.03 28.16 -2.94
N GLY A 671 3.60 27.03 -2.36
CA GLY A 671 3.14 26.95 -0.98
C GLY A 671 1.74 27.51 -0.75
N LEU A 672 0.80 27.28 -1.67
CA LEU A 672 -0.61 27.60 -1.44
C LEU A 672 -1.09 26.86 -0.17
N PRO A 673 -1.77 27.54 0.80
CA PRO A 673 -2.13 26.92 2.08
C PRO A 673 -2.96 25.65 1.94
N TYR A 674 -2.66 24.64 2.75
CA TYR A 674 -3.30 23.31 2.73
C TYR A 674 -4.83 23.35 2.92
N ASP A 675 -5.36 24.33 3.66
CA ASP A 675 -6.77 24.52 3.95
C ASP A 675 -7.53 25.32 2.86
N THR A 676 -6.83 25.76 1.81
CA THR A 676 -7.43 26.48 0.66
C THR A 676 -8.42 25.56 -0.07
N PRO A 677 -9.70 25.95 -0.24
CA PRO A 677 -10.65 25.18 -1.03
C PRO A 677 -10.30 25.23 -2.52
N VAL A 678 -9.93 24.11 -3.09
CA VAL A 678 -9.52 24.00 -4.49
C VAL A 678 -10.28 22.92 -5.26
N VAL A 679 -10.52 23.19 -6.53
CA VAL A 679 -10.84 22.17 -7.52
C VAL A 679 -9.61 21.99 -8.37
N THR A 680 -9.10 20.76 -8.45
CA THR A 680 -7.86 20.45 -9.18
C THR A 680 -8.16 19.51 -10.33
N GLU A 681 -7.82 19.91 -11.55
CA GLU A 681 -7.80 18.98 -12.68
C GLU A 681 -6.54 18.09 -12.60
N LEU A 682 -6.72 16.77 -12.61
CA LEU A 682 -5.63 15.77 -12.50
C LEU A 682 -5.87 14.62 -13.48
N TYR A 683 -5.52 14.82 -14.75
CA TYR A 683 -5.66 13.82 -15.82
C TYR A 683 -4.48 12.87 -15.92
N ASP A 684 -3.27 13.33 -15.64
CA ASP A 684 -2.07 12.52 -15.65
C ASP A 684 -2.02 11.61 -14.40
N PRO A 685 -1.84 10.28 -14.55
CA PRO A 685 -1.83 9.37 -13.41
C PRO A 685 -0.73 9.62 -12.37
N LEU A 686 0.45 10.09 -12.78
CA LEU A 686 1.54 10.42 -11.85
C LEU A 686 1.15 11.64 -11.00
N ARG A 687 0.60 12.68 -11.64
CA ARG A 687 0.08 13.86 -10.94
C ARG A 687 -1.09 13.55 -10.02
N LEU A 688 -1.96 12.64 -10.44
CA LEU A 688 -3.04 12.17 -9.59
C LEU A 688 -2.51 11.50 -8.32
N ALA A 689 -1.48 10.65 -8.45
CA ALA A 689 -0.87 9.98 -7.30
C ALA A 689 -0.16 10.96 -6.35
N LEU A 690 0.48 12.01 -6.89
CA LEU A 690 1.19 13.03 -6.12
C LEU A 690 0.26 14.03 -5.43
N TYR A 691 -0.74 14.53 -6.16
CA TYR A 691 -1.41 15.78 -5.79
C TYR A 691 -2.90 15.63 -5.43
N SER A 692 -3.48 14.42 -5.48
CA SER A 692 -4.87 14.19 -5.04
C SER A 692 -5.11 14.45 -3.55
N ARG A 693 -4.02 14.58 -2.77
CA ARG A 693 -4.03 14.83 -1.33
C ARG A 693 -3.29 16.13 -0.96
N ALA A 694 -2.98 16.96 -1.94
CA ALA A 694 -2.22 18.20 -1.74
C ALA A 694 -2.98 19.23 -0.88
N PHE A 695 -4.31 19.14 -0.80
CA PHE A 695 -5.14 20.05 -0.03
C PHE A 695 -6.18 19.29 0.83
N GLU A 696 -6.57 19.90 1.95
CA GLU A 696 -7.61 19.35 2.82
C GLU A 696 -8.97 19.36 2.11
N LYS A 697 -9.32 20.53 1.56
CA LYS A 697 -10.58 20.78 0.85
C LYS A 697 -10.31 20.76 -0.65
N GLN A 698 -10.37 19.56 -1.21
CA GLN A 698 -10.04 19.31 -2.61
C GLN A 698 -11.16 18.56 -3.32
N ILE A 699 -11.59 19.09 -4.47
CA ILE A 699 -12.35 18.33 -5.46
C ILE A 699 -11.38 17.91 -6.56
N VAL A 700 -11.19 16.60 -6.72
CA VAL A 700 -10.32 16.04 -7.77
C VAL A 700 -11.13 15.82 -9.03
N VAL A 701 -10.90 16.65 -10.05
CA VAL A 701 -11.56 16.53 -11.35
C VAL A 701 -10.66 15.75 -12.31
N THR A 702 -11.20 14.71 -12.93
CA THR A 702 -10.46 13.92 -13.93
C THR A 702 -11.40 13.20 -14.89
N GLY A 703 -10.84 12.62 -15.94
CA GLY A 703 -11.59 11.92 -16.98
C GLY A 703 -10.82 10.78 -17.64
N ILE A 704 -11.55 9.99 -18.43
CA ILE A 704 -11.03 8.89 -19.25
C ILE A 704 -11.22 9.24 -20.72
N TRP A 705 -10.11 9.32 -21.46
CA TRP A 705 -10.13 9.60 -22.89
C TRP A 705 -10.58 8.38 -23.71
N ASP A 706 -11.47 8.65 -24.68
CA ASP A 706 -11.95 7.77 -25.75
C ASP A 706 -12.35 6.38 -25.27
N ALA A 707 -13.20 6.32 -24.24
CA ALA A 707 -13.74 5.05 -23.77
C ALA A 707 -14.78 4.48 -24.74
N GLU A 708 -14.71 3.17 -24.99
CA GLU A 708 -15.59 2.48 -25.95
C GLU A 708 -17.02 2.28 -25.44
N SER A 709 -17.19 2.19 -24.12
CA SER A 709 -18.47 1.96 -23.44
C SER A 709 -18.46 2.54 -22.03
N SER A 710 -19.63 2.79 -21.42
CA SER A 710 -19.68 3.31 -20.05
C SER A 710 -19.12 2.33 -19.01
N SER A 711 -19.16 1.02 -19.28
CA SER A 711 -18.56 0.00 -18.42
C SER A 711 -17.03 0.05 -18.45
N SER A 712 -16.44 0.12 -19.66
CA SER A 712 -14.98 0.32 -19.82
C SER A 712 -14.54 1.66 -19.21
N TRP A 713 -15.33 2.70 -19.40
CA TRP A 713 -15.09 4.01 -18.78
C TRP A 713 -15.04 3.90 -17.25
N SER A 714 -16.03 3.24 -16.63
CA SER A 714 -16.13 3.10 -15.17
C SER A 714 -14.99 2.30 -14.57
N GLU A 715 -14.59 1.19 -15.20
CA GLU A 715 -13.46 0.37 -14.77
C GLU A 715 -12.15 1.18 -14.79
N ARG A 716 -11.84 1.80 -15.93
CA ARG A 716 -10.63 2.65 -16.09
C ARG A 716 -10.64 3.84 -15.15
N MET A 717 -11.81 4.44 -14.91
CA MET A 717 -11.96 5.55 -13.96
C MET A 717 -11.68 5.10 -12.53
N ARG A 718 -12.21 3.95 -12.09
CA ARG A 718 -11.93 3.44 -10.74
C ARG A 718 -10.45 3.13 -10.54
N GLU A 719 -9.83 2.44 -11.50
CA GLU A 719 -8.40 2.15 -11.44
C GLU A 719 -7.57 3.43 -11.30
N LYS A 720 -7.89 4.45 -12.09
CA LYS A 720 -7.23 5.75 -12.03
C LYS A 720 -7.41 6.42 -10.67
N LEU A 721 -8.64 6.48 -10.15
CA LEU A 721 -8.91 7.07 -8.83
C LEU A 721 -8.25 6.31 -7.67
N GLY A 722 -7.98 5.01 -7.86
CA GLY A 722 -7.24 4.16 -6.94
C GLY A 722 -5.77 4.53 -6.73
N LEU A 723 -5.25 5.52 -7.46
CA LEU A 723 -3.88 6.01 -7.32
C LEU A 723 -3.70 7.04 -6.19
N GLY A 724 -4.80 7.51 -5.57
CA GLY A 724 -4.70 8.45 -4.46
C GLY A 724 -5.96 9.27 -4.17
N ALA A 725 -7.00 9.16 -5.00
CA ALA A 725 -8.25 9.92 -4.87
C ALA A 725 -9.32 9.21 -4.01
N SER A 726 -9.00 8.06 -3.41
CA SER A 726 -9.89 7.41 -2.44
C SER A 726 -10.18 8.34 -1.27
N GLY A 727 -11.45 8.44 -0.86
CA GLY A 727 -11.89 9.35 0.19
C GLY A 727 -11.88 10.84 -0.18
N ARG A 728 -11.73 11.19 -1.47
CA ARG A 728 -11.84 12.57 -1.95
C ARG A 728 -13.16 12.81 -2.67
N ILE A 729 -13.58 14.08 -2.73
CA ILE A 729 -14.69 14.50 -3.59
C ILE A 729 -14.16 14.41 -5.02
N VAL A 730 -14.89 13.71 -5.90
CA VAL A 730 -14.49 13.49 -7.28
C VAL A 730 -15.39 14.28 -8.22
N GLY A 731 -14.80 14.94 -9.21
CA GLY A 731 -15.50 15.49 -10.37
C GLY A 731 -15.17 14.68 -11.62
N VAL A 732 -16.21 14.23 -12.33
CA VAL A 732 -16.06 13.52 -13.60
C VAL A 732 -16.09 14.52 -14.75
N TRP A 733 -14.99 14.58 -15.49
CA TRP A 733 -14.91 15.27 -16.77
C TRP A 733 -15.19 14.26 -17.89
N ILE A 734 -16.32 14.28 -18.60
CA ILE A 734 -17.55 15.11 -18.50
C ILE A 734 -18.79 14.24 -18.80
N PHE A 735 -20.02 14.76 -18.65
CA PHE A 735 -21.25 14.03 -19.01
C PHE A 735 -21.26 13.64 -20.49
N ASP A 736 -21.24 14.61 -21.40
CA ASP A 736 -21.22 14.40 -22.86
C ASP A 736 -20.54 15.57 -23.57
N ASP A 737 -19.65 15.28 -24.52
CA ASP A 737 -18.98 16.21 -25.45
C ASP A 737 -19.30 15.90 -26.92
N THR A 738 -20.23 14.98 -27.20
CA THR A 738 -20.47 14.55 -28.57
C THR A 738 -20.98 15.72 -29.41
N ASN A 739 -20.31 16.03 -30.52
CA ASN A 739 -20.75 17.02 -31.52
C ASN A 739 -20.90 18.47 -30.98
N ASP A 740 -20.11 18.87 -29.98
CA ASP A 740 -20.14 20.24 -29.44
C ASP A 740 -19.18 21.23 -30.13
N GLY A 741 -18.32 20.72 -31.03
CA GLY A 741 -17.34 21.50 -31.78
C GLY A 741 -15.94 21.57 -31.17
N SER A 742 -15.69 21.01 -29.99
CA SER A 742 -14.37 21.03 -29.32
C SER A 742 -13.51 19.80 -29.65
N GLY A 743 -14.15 18.70 -30.08
CA GLY A 743 -13.44 17.48 -30.49
C GLY A 743 -12.83 16.68 -29.34
N GLU A 744 -13.24 16.96 -28.11
CA GLU A 744 -12.87 16.18 -26.93
C GLU A 744 -13.57 14.82 -26.94
N LYS A 745 -12.99 13.85 -26.22
CA LYS A 745 -13.51 12.48 -26.12
C LYS A 745 -13.50 11.98 -24.68
N TYR A 746 -13.85 12.84 -23.72
CA TYR A 746 -13.85 12.51 -22.30
C TYR A 746 -15.22 12.05 -21.76
N ARG A 747 -16.28 12.09 -22.57
CA ARG A 747 -17.65 11.72 -22.15
C ARG A 747 -17.75 10.41 -21.36
N ALA A 748 -18.52 10.46 -20.29
CA ALA A 748 -18.95 9.31 -19.51
C ALA A 748 -20.30 8.74 -19.98
N TYR A 749 -21.13 9.57 -20.63
CA TYR A 749 -22.38 9.16 -21.26
C TYR A 749 -22.08 8.59 -22.65
N ILE A 750 -22.22 7.26 -22.78
CA ILE A 750 -21.85 6.54 -24.00
C ILE A 750 -22.99 5.60 -24.37
N ASN A 751 -23.46 5.69 -25.62
CA ASN A 751 -24.49 4.82 -26.19
C ASN A 751 -25.76 4.75 -25.32
N GLY A 752 -26.20 5.89 -24.79
CA GLY A 752 -27.43 5.99 -23.99
C GLY A 752 -27.29 5.57 -22.53
N LYS A 753 -26.08 5.26 -22.05
CA LYS A 753 -25.81 4.80 -20.68
C LYS A 753 -24.78 5.70 -19.99
N LEU A 754 -24.98 5.91 -18.69
CA LEU A 754 -24.04 6.58 -17.81
C LEU A 754 -23.68 5.62 -16.68
N SER A 755 -22.37 5.53 -16.38
CA SER A 755 -21.86 4.82 -15.21
C SER A 755 -21.26 5.82 -14.22
N SER A 756 -21.21 5.44 -12.95
CA SER A 756 -20.59 6.24 -11.89
C SER A 756 -19.40 5.47 -11.30
N PRO A 757 -18.29 6.15 -10.95
CA PRO A 757 -17.21 5.54 -10.18
C PRO A 757 -17.58 5.34 -8.70
N MET A 758 -18.74 5.84 -8.25
CA MET A 758 -19.16 5.75 -6.86
C MET A 758 -19.47 4.32 -6.42
N LYS A 759 -19.12 4.02 -5.18
CA LYS A 759 -19.39 2.74 -4.54
C LYS A 759 -19.80 2.97 -3.09
N LEU A 760 -21.05 2.60 -2.77
CA LEU A 760 -21.65 2.70 -1.45
C LEU A 760 -22.33 1.37 -1.14
N GLU A 761 -21.64 0.50 -0.39
CA GLU A 761 -22.10 -0.87 -0.09
C GLU A 761 -22.61 -1.01 1.35
N ARG A 762 -22.08 -0.20 2.27
CA ARG A 762 -22.44 -0.23 3.70
C ARG A 762 -22.67 1.19 4.23
N ILE A 763 -23.36 1.30 5.36
CA ILE A 763 -23.64 2.60 5.99
C ILE A 763 -22.35 3.39 6.28
N GLY A 764 -21.27 2.69 6.65
CA GLY A 764 -19.99 3.32 6.98
C GLY A 764 -19.31 4.03 5.80
N ASP A 765 -19.57 3.60 4.56
CA ASP A 765 -18.97 4.24 3.38
C ASP A 765 -19.45 5.70 3.24
N ALA A 766 -20.70 5.98 3.63
CA ALA A 766 -21.27 7.34 3.62
C ALA A 766 -20.58 8.30 4.60
N LEU A 767 -19.83 7.78 5.57
CA LEU A 767 -19.11 8.56 6.57
C LEU A 767 -17.67 8.88 6.15
N ILE A 768 -17.18 8.33 5.03
CA ILE A 768 -15.87 8.68 4.47
C ILE A 768 -15.85 10.16 4.07
N ILE A 769 -16.89 10.59 3.36
CA ILE A 769 -17.17 12.00 3.07
C ILE A 769 -18.61 12.27 3.53
N PRO A 770 -18.80 12.66 4.80
CA PRO A 770 -20.13 12.84 5.34
C PRO A 770 -20.78 14.06 4.67
N SER A 771 -21.72 13.80 3.77
CA SER A 771 -22.53 14.83 3.14
C SER A 771 -24.00 14.60 3.44
N PHE A 772 -24.64 15.59 4.05
CA PHE A 772 -26.00 15.50 4.52
C PHE A 772 -26.94 16.35 3.66
N SER A 773 -28.09 15.78 3.32
CA SER A 773 -29.23 16.46 2.74
C SER A 773 -30.27 16.66 3.84
N VAL A 774 -30.49 17.92 4.23
CA VAL A 774 -31.36 18.31 5.35
C VAL A 774 -32.28 19.45 4.91
N GLU A 775 -33.56 19.40 5.29
CA GLU A 775 -34.54 20.43 4.93
C GLU A 775 -35.16 21.16 6.14
N SER A 776 -34.97 20.67 7.36
CA SER A 776 -35.48 21.31 8.58
C SER A 776 -34.35 21.87 9.44
N GLU A 777 -34.59 23.00 10.12
CA GLU A 777 -33.60 23.61 11.04
C GLU A 777 -33.26 22.68 12.20
N VAL A 778 -34.25 21.96 12.74
CA VAL A 778 -34.07 21.00 13.83
C VAL A 778 -33.14 19.85 13.43
N ASP A 779 -33.37 19.25 12.26
CA ASP A 779 -32.52 18.17 11.77
C ASP A 779 -31.09 18.70 11.47
N LEU A 780 -30.97 19.96 11.02
CA LEU A 780 -29.67 20.57 10.76
C LEU A 780 -28.87 20.78 12.05
N GLU A 781 -29.52 21.23 13.12
CA GLU A 781 -28.91 21.33 14.46
C GLU A 781 -28.40 19.97 14.95
N ILE A 782 -29.21 18.91 14.78
CA ILE A 782 -28.82 17.53 15.11
C ILE A 782 -27.59 17.10 14.31
N VAL A 783 -27.60 17.29 12.99
CA VAL A 783 -26.45 16.94 12.14
C VAL A 783 -25.21 17.72 12.58
N ARG A 784 -25.31 19.03 12.82
CA ARG A 784 -24.17 19.85 13.24
C ARG A 784 -23.65 19.47 14.63
N LYS A 785 -24.52 19.00 15.53
CA LYS A 785 -24.14 18.49 16.86
C LYS A 785 -23.26 17.24 16.76
N HIS A 786 -23.59 16.31 15.87
CA HIS A 786 -22.87 15.02 15.76
C HIS A 786 -21.80 14.98 14.67
N PHE A 787 -21.93 15.83 13.64
CA PHE A 787 -21.06 15.90 12.47
C PHE A 787 -20.75 17.37 12.13
N PRO A 788 -20.00 18.09 12.98
CA PRO A 788 -19.80 19.53 12.86
C PRO A 788 -19.18 19.94 11.50
N ASN A 789 -18.26 19.11 10.99
CA ASN A 789 -17.51 19.37 9.75
C ASN A 789 -18.17 18.80 8.49
N ALA A 790 -19.35 18.20 8.60
CA ALA A 790 -19.98 17.56 7.45
C ALA A 790 -20.46 18.59 6.41
N LEU A 791 -20.43 18.14 5.15
CA LEU A 791 -20.94 18.90 4.02
C LEU A 791 -22.46 18.92 4.11
N ILE A 792 -23.07 20.09 3.99
CA ILE A 792 -24.53 20.22 3.90
C ILE A 792 -24.84 20.61 2.47
N SER A 793 -25.60 19.76 1.77
CA SER A 793 -25.89 19.98 0.36
C SER A 793 -27.20 19.34 -0.06
N ASN A 794 -27.87 19.97 -1.03
CA ASN A 794 -28.93 19.31 -1.79
C ASN A 794 -28.27 18.20 -2.61
N GLY A 795 -28.65 16.94 -2.34
CA GLY A 795 -28.02 15.76 -2.95
C GLY A 795 -26.95 15.06 -2.10
N GLY A 796 -26.82 15.44 -0.82
CA GLY A 796 -25.99 14.72 0.15
C GLY A 796 -26.29 13.22 0.20
N ILE A 797 -25.25 12.42 0.46
CA ILE A 797 -25.33 10.96 0.52
C ILE A 797 -26.13 10.47 1.72
N ILE A 798 -26.17 11.25 2.81
CA ILE A 798 -26.96 10.97 4.00
C ILE A 798 -28.19 11.88 4.02
N VAL A 799 -29.38 11.32 3.88
CA VAL A 799 -30.64 12.07 3.93
C VAL A 799 -31.21 11.98 5.34
N VAL A 800 -31.43 13.13 5.99
CA VAL A 800 -31.84 13.19 7.40
C VAL A 800 -33.24 13.77 7.54
N GLY A 801 -34.03 13.16 8.42
CA GLY A 801 -35.41 13.54 8.69
C GLY A 801 -36.41 12.62 7.97
N GLY A 802 -37.63 12.50 8.53
CA GLY A 802 -38.68 11.68 7.92
C GLY A 802 -39.30 12.33 6.68
N PRO A 803 -40.17 11.62 5.93
CA PRO A 803 -40.81 12.13 4.70
C PRO A 803 -41.61 13.43 4.87
N HIS A 804 -41.99 13.78 6.10
CA HIS A 804 -42.70 15.02 6.43
C HIS A 804 -41.76 16.22 6.66
N SER A 805 -40.51 15.99 7.09
CA SER A 805 -39.52 17.04 7.32
C SER A 805 -38.50 17.17 6.19
N ASN A 806 -38.35 16.12 5.37
CA ASN A 806 -37.44 16.09 4.24
C ASN A 806 -38.07 15.37 3.05
N ARG A 807 -38.29 16.10 1.94
CA ARG A 807 -38.97 15.55 0.76
C ARG A 807 -38.18 14.43 0.05
N TRP A 808 -36.88 14.33 0.31
CA TRP A 808 -35.99 13.30 -0.24
C TRP A 808 -36.09 11.96 0.51
N SER A 809 -36.64 11.95 1.72
CA SER A 809 -36.73 10.78 2.59
C SER A 809 -37.89 9.85 2.20
N LYS A 810 -37.78 9.24 1.01
CA LYS A 810 -38.76 8.25 0.52
C LYS A 810 -38.08 6.93 0.19
N ILE A 811 -38.45 5.89 0.92
CA ILE A 811 -37.99 4.53 0.69
C ILE A 811 -39.18 3.63 0.42
N LYS A 812 -39.06 2.74 -0.58
CA LYS A 812 -40.07 1.72 -0.85
C LYS A 812 -40.27 0.84 0.40
N TRP A 813 -41.53 0.61 0.79
CA TRP A 813 -41.94 -0.21 1.95
C TRP A 813 -41.65 0.37 3.35
N VAL A 814 -41.32 1.66 3.41
CA VAL A 814 -41.26 2.42 4.67
C VAL A 814 -42.33 3.51 4.61
N SER A 815 -43.18 3.60 5.63
CA SER A 815 -44.13 4.71 5.77
C SER A 815 -44.09 5.28 7.18
N PHE A 816 -44.44 6.55 7.29
CA PHE A 816 -44.50 7.27 8.54
C PHE A 816 -45.91 7.80 8.75
N THR A 817 -46.38 7.75 9.98
CA THR A 817 -47.49 8.55 10.49
C THR A 817 -46.92 9.65 11.39
N ARG A 818 -47.78 10.38 12.12
CA ARG A 818 -47.33 11.38 13.10
C ARG A 818 -46.50 10.75 14.23
N ASP A 819 -46.88 9.55 14.69
CA ASP A 819 -46.35 8.95 15.93
C ASP A 819 -45.95 7.48 15.74
N SER A 820 -45.86 7.00 14.49
CA SER A 820 -45.38 5.66 14.19
C SER A 820 -44.64 5.58 12.86
N MET A 821 -43.71 4.64 12.75
CA MET A 821 -43.16 4.20 11.46
C MET A 821 -43.51 2.75 11.19
N ILE A 822 -43.76 2.42 9.93
CA ILE A 822 -44.02 1.07 9.48
C ILE A 822 -42.88 0.67 8.55
N VAL A 823 -42.15 -0.38 8.93
CA VAL A 823 -41.03 -0.91 8.15
C VAL A 823 -41.35 -2.35 7.79
N ASN A 824 -41.53 -2.62 6.50
CA ASN A 824 -41.88 -3.96 5.99
C ASN A 824 -43.09 -4.60 6.70
N GLY A 825 -44.13 -3.80 6.97
CA GLY A 825 -45.36 -4.24 7.63
C GLY A 825 -45.30 -4.31 9.17
N THR A 826 -44.14 -4.14 9.80
CA THR A 826 -44.02 -4.03 11.26
C THR A 826 -44.15 -2.57 11.69
N GLU A 827 -45.09 -2.29 12.62
CA GLU A 827 -45.31 -0.94 13.16
C GLU A 827 -44.48 -0.70 14.44
N TYR A 828 -43.81 0.44 14.49
CA TYR A 828 -43.05 0.95 15.64
C TYR A 828 -43.71 2.26 16.10
N LYS A 829 -44.33 2.24 17.29
CA LYS A 829 -45.06 3.39 17.85
C LYS A 829 -44.21 4.17 18.84
N SER A 830 -44.25 5.48 18.74
CA SER A 830 -43.48 6.42 19.55
C SER A 830 -44.40 7.25 20.44
N VAL A 831 -43.87 7.68 21.58
CA VAL A 831 -44.52 8.58 22.53
C VAL A 831 -43.59 9.78 22.70
N TRP A 832 -44.05 10.94 22.24
CA TRP A 832 -43.24 12.17 22.23
C TRP A 832 -42.56 12.43 23.59
N GLY A 833 -41.25 12.64 23.55
CA GLY A 833 -40.42 12.94 24.73
C GLY A 833 -40.29 11.80 25.74
N LYS A 834 -40.70 10.56 25.40
CA LYS A 834 -40.54 9.38 26.25
C LYS A 834 -39.88 8.21 25.53
N THR A 835 -40.36 7.89 24.33
CA THR A 835 -39.89 6.76 23.55
C THR A 835 -40.00 7.10 22.08
N ASP A 836 -38.90 6.98 21.36
CA ASP A 836 -38.86 7.30 19.94
C ASP A 836 -38.12 6.21 19.18
N HIS A 837 -38.52 5.97 17.94
CA HIS A 837 -37.91 4.97 17.08
C HIS A 837 -37.28 5.63 15.87
N CYS A 838 -36.27 4.97 15.32
CA CYS A 838 -35.61 5.48 14.14
C CYS A 838 -35.08 4.35 13.26
N LEU A 839 -34.90 4.68 11.98
CA LEU A 839 -34.40 3.81 10.93
C LEU A 839 -33.16 4.45 10.31
N VAL A 840 -32.06 3.71 10.28
CA VAL A 840 -30.95 3.95 9.36
C VAL A 840 -31.02 2.92 8.24
N LYS A 841 -30.98 3.35 6.98
CA LYS A 841 -31.07 2.43 5.85
C LYS A 841 -30.28 2.92 4.64
N LEU A 842 -29.41 2.06 4.12
CA LEU A 842 -28.84 2.20 2.79
C LEU A 842 -29.87 1.78 1.73
N SER A 843 -30.17 2.68 0.79
CA SER A 843 -31.06 2.43 -0.35
C SER A 843 -30.76 3.39 -1.50
N ASN A 844 -30.80 2.90 -2.74
CA ASN A 844 -30.61 3.73 -3.95
C ASN A 844 -29.34 4.61 -3.92
N GLY A 845 -28.22 4.09 -3.39
CA GLY A 845 -26.97 4.83 -3.30
C GLY A 845 -26.97 5.97 -2.28
N ARG A 846 -27.90 5.98 -1.31
CA ARG A 846 -27.97 6.93 -0.20
C ARG A 846 -28.25 6.25 1.13
N VAL A 847 -27.79 6.85 2.22
CA VAL A 847 -28.10 6.45 3.59
C VAL A 847 -29.21 7.36 4.10
N TYR A 848 -30.31 6.77 4.56
CA TYR A 848 -31.43 7.50 5.14
C TYR A 848 -31.38 7.36 6.65
N VAL A 849 -31.46 8.49 7.36
CA VAL A 849 -31.50 8.57 8.82
C VAL A 849 -32.82 9.24 9.20
N MET A 850 -33.78 8.43 9.66
CA MET A 850 -35.17 8.87 9.82
C MET A 850 -35.69 8.49 11.20
N GLY A 851 -36.04 9.48 12.03
CA GLY A 851 -36.80 9.28 13.27
C GLY A 851 -38.30 9.44 13.08
N THR A 852 -39.09 8.82 13.97
CA THR A 852 -40.51 9.17 14.10
C THR A 852 -40.69 10.58 14.67
N HIS A 853 -39.87 10.98 15.65
CA HIS A 853 -39.70 12.37 16.08
C HIS A 853 -38.21 12.77 16.11
N ARG A 854 -37.91 13.99 16.58
CA ARG A 854 -36.55 14.54 16.62
C ARG A 854 -35.57 13.71 17.46
N PHE A 855 -36.06 13.10 18.53
CA PHE A 855 -35.23 12.32 19.46
C PHE A 855 -34.76 11.00 18.81
N GLY A 856 -35.59 10.40 17.96
CA GLY A 856 -35.24 9.25 17.15
C GLY A 856 -34.25 9.63 16.05
N THR A 857 -34.43 10.76 15.38
CA THR A 857 -33.44 11.25 14.39
C THR A 857 -32.09 11.48 15.06
N GLU A 858 -32.06 12.11 16.24
CA GLU A 858 -30.86 12.31 17.03
C GLU A 858 -30.23 10.98 17.49
N ALA A 859 -31.04 10.04 17.99
CA ALA A 859 -30.56 8.72 18.39
C ALA A 859 -29.89 7.96 17.24
N CYS A 860 -30.51 7.92 16.06
CA CYS A 860 -29.93 7.27 14.89
C CYS A 860 -28.70 8.04 14.35
N SER A 861 -28.66 9.37 14.46
CA SER A 861 -27.48 10.17 14.10
C SER A 861 -26.31 9.89 15.04
N MET A 862 -26.58 9.71 16.34
CA MET A 862 -25.57 9.39 17.34
C MET A 862 -24.93 8.01 17.12
N ILE A 863 -25.73 6.98 16.82
CA ILE A 863 -25.22 5.62 16.61
C ILE A 863 -24.73 5.37 15.17
N LEU A 864 -24.93 6.30 14.24
CA LEU A 864 -24.60 6.13 12.82
C LEU A 864 -23.17 5.62 12.58
N PRO A 865 -22.12 6.11 13.29
CA PRO A 865 -20.75 5.59 13.14
C PRO A 865 -20.60 4.11 13.54
N GLU A 866 -21.40 3.63 14.48
CA GLU A 866 -21.36 2.25 14.97
C GLU A 866 -22.02 1.25 14.02
N LEU A 867 -22.90 1.74 13.14
CA LEU A 867 -23.61 0.92 12.17
C LEU A 867 -22.79 0.62 10.91
N GLY A 868 -21.50 0.99 10.88
CA GLY A 868 -20.70 1.06 9.67
C GLY A 868 -20.67 -0.19 8.78
N GLN A 869 -20.85 -1.38 9.36
CA GLN A 869 -20.85 -2.66 8.63
C GLN A 869 -22.23 -3.12 8.15
N LEU A 870 -23.30 -2.41 8.53
CA LEU A 870 -24.69 -2.77 8.27
C LEU A 870 -25.20 -2.07 7.00
N ASN A 871 -26.29 -2.60 6.45
CA ASN A 871 -27.07 -1.94 5.41
C ASN A 871 -28.40 -1.37 5.95
N TYR A 872 -28.87 -1.85 7.11
CA TYR A 872 -29.96 -1.20 7.84
C TYR A 872 -29.89 -1.43 9.37
N ALA A 873 -30.51 -0.53 10.12
CA ALA A 873 -30.76 -0.68 11.54
C ALA A 873 -32.05 0.04 11.95
N ILE A 874 -32.82 -0.59 12.83
CA ILE A 874 -33.95 0.02 13.55
C ILE A 874 -33.53 0.14 15.00
N ALA A 875 -33.58 1.35 15.54
CA ALA A 875 -33.23 1.62 16.93
C ALA A 875 -34.39 2.29 17.67
N GLN A 876 -34.33 2.19 19.00
CA GLN A 876 -35.25 2.82 19.93
C GLN A 876 -34.42 3.65 20.92
N TRP A 877 -34.87 4.87 21.17
CA TRP A 877 -34.45 5.68 22.31
C TRP A 877 -35.59 5.72 23.33
N MET A 878 -35.24 5.68 24.62
CA MET A 878 -36.20 5.79 25.72
C MET A 878 -35.59 6.61 26.86
N ASP A 879 -36.23 7.72 27.21
CA ASP A 879 -35.81 8.62 28.30
C ASP A 879 -35.98 7.92 29.66
N LYS A 880 -34.89 7.35 30.19
CA LYS A 880 -34.88 6.58 31.45
C LYS A 880 -34.66 7.50 32.64
N ASN A 881 -33.90 8.57 32.46
CA ASN A 881 -33.50 9.48 33.53
C ASN A 881 -34.43 10.72 33.65
N GLY A 882 -35.32 10.92 32.67
CA GLY A 882 -36.32 11.99 32.64
C GLY A 882 -35.77 13.36 32.27
N ASN A 883 -34.56 13.44 31.71
CA ASN A 883 -33.88 14.70 31.39
C ASN A 883 -34.28 15.25 30.01
N GLY A 884 -34.97 14.47 29.18
CA GLY A 884 -35.39 14.86 27.83
C GLY A 884 -34.23 15.07 26.85
N THR A 885 -33.08 14.44 27.07
CA THR A 885 -31.92 14.45 26.17
C THR A 885 -31.63 13.04 25.66
N VAL A 886 -31.07 12.94 24.46
CA VAL A 886 -30.71 11.64 23.89
C VAL A 886 -29.34 11.23 24.41
N ASP A 887 -29.32 10.25 25.31
CA ASP A 887 -28.09 9.67 25.86
C ASP A 887 -27.78 8.31 25.22
N ARG A 888 -26.49 7.99 25.01
CA ARG A 888 -26.09 6.79 24.26
C ARG A 888 -26.58 5.49 24.91
N ASP A 889 -26.59 5.40 26.25
CA ASP A 889 -27.03 4.26 27.05
C ASP A 889 -28.57 4.08 27.08
N GLU A 890 -29.30 5.06 26.57
CA GLU A 890 -30.74 5.01 26.36
C GLU A 890 -31.14 4.46 24.98
N ILE A 891 -30.16 4.28 24.08
CA ILE A 891 -30.39 3.82 22.71
C ILE A 891 -30.17 2.31 22.60
N LYS A 892 -31.17 1.60 22.08
CA LYS A 892 -31.12 0.17 21.80
C LYS A 892 -31.39 -0.11 20.33
N VAL A 893 -30.47 -0.78 19.65
CA VAL A 893 -30.71 -1.35 18.32
C VAL A 893 -31.63 -2.56 18.47
N LEU A 894 -32.83 -2.48 17.87
CA LEU A 894 -33.86 -3.52 17.95
C LEU A 894 -33.69 -4.57 16.86
N ARG A 895 -33.26 -4.14 15.66
CA ARG A 895 -33.08 -4.99 14.49
C ARG A 895 -32.02 -4.38 13.58
N SER A 896 -31.21 -5.21 12.94
CA SER A 896 -30.20 -4.79 11.97
C SER A 896 -29.92 -5.89 10.95
N GLY A 897 -29.19 -5.54 9.89
CA GLY A 897 -28.62 -6.50 8.95
C GLY A 897 -28.02 -5.86 7.72
#